data_AF-A0A1V6PSV3-F1
#
_entry.id   AF-A0A1V6PSV3-F1
#
_cell.length_a   1.000
_cell.length_b   1.000
_cell.length_c   1.000
_cell.angle_alpha   90.00
_cell.angle_beta   90.00
_cell.angle_gamma   90.00
#
_symmetry.space_group_name_H-M   'P 1'
#
loop_
_entity.id
_entity.type
_entity.pdbx_description
1 polymer ?
#
loop_
_entity_poly.entity_id
_entity_poly.type
_entity_poly.pdbx_seq_one_letter_code
_entity_poly.pdbx_strand_id
1 'polypeptide(L)'
;MSETDINRETSFNQEVFNLSLALSRNRMNDATELRCMALNADGSVKHSDLRGTKADVAKRYGLDSRDLRNVDLVSEGIPHILVRPSTIFISMFTLRLLVRADGVLLFLLPTEDSDVKVQDVFLKDLQSKLNLDHGSGFATRLPYELRVVDAALASVIATLEAEHILIRREVKESLRDPTKDDLIHSVLRGLQDHGKRLVAIGQRARQVRSALQELLSNDEDMATMYLSDNQSGEEHAIEDHQEVEYLLEAYHKNADAIAEPASALLGDVNRTTDTTQSILDVRRNQIMIFEAQLEICMLGFAVSTKKKCDENRPKCSDCRRLNLPCEWPARAIDVEAHSPDLNDTSSLLSVATVSADAVPIDDSDGGPPALSPITPYDDEEFIVTLFPHPLPKKNALPLSLDRSPISANPHLRTEEDRSLFNHYIQVVSRALSRSQDGDRNPFLVTLLPLAAVSDTVTSVILSLTLTQVNKLLGFSDRQSIFEACATVLLLCLTELFDGTSRVWKWHLKAASAILKSPAFQTLIPSDEWTFCLSLFHYLDAMSTISRCKAPLLQSNDSMTDLTSSLRRSSVPDLDKTRSLDAIYGISPALFDYLGMVNLLANHRSRRVDELSEVGFRAAADHLEDRIDDWRADYDSKSSADLDRDTDRATTAFEWAIRLRLHQIVEGYDVLHEFVERCVGTILESVQRIPYASRVEGCLLFPLVIAGSSSISVERRMIVKERIMVMENTLGFSHIHHARQLLETVWKGGNSPSDLNWAAVRYSQFPGVVFI
;
A
#
# COMPACT_ATOMS: atom_id res chain seq x y z
N MET A 1 -11.38 22.19 -29.58
CA MET A 1 -10.00 22.50 -30.01
C MET A 1 -9.79 23.97 -29.82
N SER A 2 -8.64 24.36 -29.28
CA SER A 2 -8.30 25.77 -29.05
C SER A 2 -7.70 26.39 -30.31
N GLU A 3 -7.75 27.72 -30.42
CA GLU A 3 -7.15 28.48 -31.54
C GLU A 3 -5.63 28.22 -31.67
N THR A 4 -4.97 27.87 -30.56
CA THR A 4 -3.57 27.43 -30.51
C THR A 4 -3.31 26.06 -31.13
N ASP A 5 -4.28 25.13 -31.08
CA ASP A 5 -4.13 23.80 -31.71
C ASP A 5 -4.19 23.93 -33.23
N ILE A 6 -5.11 24.74 -33.74
CA ILE A 6 -5.29 25.01 -35.18
C ILE A 6 -4.04 25.67 -35.79
N ASN A 7 -3.41 26.61 -35.06
CA ASN A 7 -2.16 27.24 -35.48
C ASN A 7 -0.95 26.28 -35.45
N ARG A 8 -0.92 25.31 -34.52
CA ARG A 8 0.09 24.24 -34.53
C ARG A 8 -0.09 23.28 -35.69
N GLU A 9 -1.32 22.85 -35.94
CA GLU A 9 -1.67 21.92 -37.02
C GLU A 9 -1.37 22.52 -38.40
N THR A 10 -1.67 23.81 -38.60
CA THR A 10 -1.31 24.53 -39.83
C THR A 10 0.21 24.72 -40.00
N SER A 11 0.97 25.03 -38.94
CA SER A 11 2.44 25.07 -38.99
C SER A 11 3.03 23.71 -39.37
N PHE A 12 2.59 22.63 -38.70
CA PHE A 12 3.05 21.27 -38.98
C PHE A 12 2.73 20.85 -40.41
N ASN A 13 1.52 21.14 -40.92
CA ASN A 13 1.15 20.84 -42.30
C ASN A 13 2.01 21.61 -43.32
N GLN A 14 2.43 22.85 -43.01
CA GLN A 14 3.34 23.62 -43.86
C GLN A 14 4.78 23.06 -43.82
N GLU A 15 5.25 22.60 -42.66
CA GLU A 15 6.53 21.90 -42.51
C GLU A 15 6.54 20.58 -43.29
N VAL A 16 5.49 19.76 -43.18
CA VAL A 16 5.30 18.53 -43.96
C VAL A 16 5.27 18.82 -45.46
N PHE A 17 4.59 19.88 -45.91
CA PHE A 17 4.61 20.29 -47.32
C PHE A 17 6.02 20.65 -47.78
N ASN A 18 6.74 21.50 -47.04
CA ASN A 18 8.10 21.92 -47.39
C ASN A 18 9.08 20.74 -47.40
N LEU A 19 9.01 19.86 -46.41
CA LEU A 19 9.87 18.67 -46.28
C LEU A 19 9.57 17.64 -47.38
N SER A 20 8.29 17.37 -47.68
CA SER A 20 7.91 16.45 -48.76
C SER A 20 8.35 16.97 -50.13
N LEU A 21 8.32 18.28 -50.37
CA LEU A 21 8.84 18.91 -51.58
C LEU A 21 10.37 18.73 -51.72
N ALA A 22 11.11 18.84 -50.61
CA ALA A 22 12.55 18.61 -50.59
C ALA A 22 12.91 17.12 -50.81
N LEU A 23 12.26 16.20 -50.09
CA LEU A 23 12.49 14.76 -50.21
C LEU A 23 12.11 14.22 -51.60
N SER A 24 11.04 14.75 -52.21
CA SER A 24 10.63 14.40 -53.58
C SER A 24 11.68 14.76 -54.63
N ARG A 25 12.38 15.90 -54.45
CA ARG A 25 13.48 16.33 -55.33
C ARG A 25 14.72 15.46 -55.15
N ASN A 26 15.10 15.13 -53.92
CA ASN A 26 16.30 14.32 -53.64
C ASN A 26 16.17 12.88 -54.18
N ARG A 27 14.99 12.24 -54.00
CA ARG A 27 14.72 10.85 -54.49
C ARG A 27 14.79 10.66 -56.01
N MET A 28 14.84 11.74 -56.79
CA MET A 28 14.97 11.73 -58.25
C MET A 28 16.26 12.39 -58.76
N ASN A 29 17.07 12.99 -57.88
CA ASN A 29 18.33 13.62 -58.26
C ASN A 29 19.49 12.61 -58.15
N ASP A 30 19.96 12.12 -59.29
CA ASP A 30 21.24 11.39 -59.34
C ASP A 30 22.46 12.30 -59.09
N ALA A 31 22.23 13.62 -59.02
CA ALA A 31 23.21 14.64 -58.63
C ALA A 31 23.36 14.85 -57.10
N THR A 32 22.61 14.13 -56.26
CA THR A 32 22.76 14.22 -54.79
C THR A 32 24.19 13.82 -54.37
N GLU A 33 24.86 14.69 -53.60
CA GLU A 33 26.21 14.45 -53.09
C GLU A 33 26.17 13.45 -51.94
N LEU A 34 26.85 12.31 -52.11
CA LEU A 34 27.00 11.27 -51.10
C LEU A 34 28.36 11.42 -50.41
N ARG A 35 28.34 11.42 -49.07
CA ARG A 35 29.54 11.40 -48.24
C ARG A 35 29.90 9.96 -47.86
N CYS A 36 31.13 9.55 -48.11
CA CYS A 36 31.56 8.16 -47.97
C CYS A 36 32.94 8.06 -47.30
N MET A 37 33.20 6.93 -46.63
CA MET A 37 34.50 6.53 -46.12
C MET A 37 34.94 5.26 -46.85
N ALA A 38 36.15 5.24 -47.40
CA ALA A 38 36.71 4.05 -48.06
C ALA A 38 37.71 3.35 -47.15
N LEU A 39 37.52 2.04 -46.99
CA LEU A 39 38.34 1.12 -46.20
C LEU A 39 39.11 0.19 -47.16
N ASN A 40 40.37 -0.09 -46.82
CA ASN A 40 41.20 -1.09 -47.53
C ASN A 40 40.89 -2.52 -47.04
N ALA A 41 41.49 -3.52 -47.70
CA ALA A 41 41.38 -4.94 -47.33
C ALA A 41 41.91 -5.28 -45.91
N ASP A 42 42.75 -4.43 -45.31
CA ASP A 42 43.22 -4.56 -43.92
C ASP A 42 42.31 -3.87 -42.88
N GLY A 43 41.20 -3.24 -43.32
CA GLY A 43 40.32 -2.44 -42.46
C GLY A 43 40.86 -1.05 -42.11
N SER A 44 42.00 -0.64 -42.68
CA SER A 44 42.52 0.72 -42.55
C SER A 44 41.70 1.73 -43.36
N VAL A 45 41.57 2.95 -42.86
CA VAL A 45 40.86 4.04 -43.56
C VAL A 45 41.75 4.56 -44.69
N LYS A 46 41.37 4.27 -45.94
CA LYS A 46 42.03 4.77 -47.15
C LYS A 46 41.72 6.25 -47.39
N HIS A 47 40.43 6.60 -47.25
CA HIS A 47 39.93 7.96 -47.37
C HIS A 47 38.76 8.16 -46.40
N SER A 48 38.85 9.18 -45.55
CA SER A 48 37.86 9.47 -44.49
C SER A 48 36.65 10.29 -44.95
N ASP A 49 36.78 11.06 -46.03
CA ASP A 49 35.73 11.94 -46.56
C ASP A 49 35.79 11.99 -48.10
N LEU A 50 35.28 10.94 -48.74
CA LEU A 50 35.02 10.91 -50.17
C LEU A 50 33.65 11.53 -50.44
N ARG A 51 33.61 12.51 -51.34
CA ARG A 51 32.37 13.06 -51.88
C ARG A 51 32.24 12.71 -53.35
N GLY A 52 31.04 12.33 -53.77
CA GLY A 52 30.72 12.03 -55.15
C GLY A 52 29.21 12.08 -55.37
N THR A 53 28.78 12.32 -56.61
CA THR A 53 27.33 12.23 -56.90
C THR A 53 26.87 10.78 -56.86
N LYS A 54 25.59 10.56 -56.57
CA LYS A 54 24.96 9.24 -56.65
C LYS A 54 25.20 8.56 -58.02
N ALA A 55 25.16 9.32 -59.12
CA ALA A 55 25.49 8.83 -60.47
C ALA A 55 26.94 8.33 -60.58
N ASP A 56 27.90 9.12 -60.07
CA ASP A 56 29.33 8.79 -60.15
C ASP A 56 29.66 7.55 -59.31
N VAL A 57 29.06 7.43 -58.12
CA VAL A 57 29.20 6.24 -57.26
C VAL A 57 28.61 5.01 -57.96
N ALA A 58 27.38 5.09 -58.47
CA ALA A 58 26.75 3.97 -59.19
C ALA A 58 27.62 3.48 -60.36
N LYS A 59 28.06 4.41 -61.23
CA LYS A 59 28.89 4.11 -62.39
C LYS A 59 30.29 3.58 -62.02
N ARG A 60 30.89 4.08 -60.95
CA ARG A 60 32.24 3.67 -60.50
C ARG A 60 32.26 2.26 -59.90
N TYR A 61 31.15 1.81 -59.34
CA TYR A 61 31.04 0.53 -58.65
C TYR A 61 30.14 -0.49 -59.36
N GLY A 62 29.64 -0.19 -60.56
CA GLY A 62 28.87 -1.15 -61.38
C GLY A 62 27.43 -1.38 -60.90
N LEU A 63 26.85 -0.42 -60.19
CA LEU A 63 25.46 -0.45 -59.71
C LEU A 63 24.51 0.25 -60.69
N ASP A 64 23.24 -0.16 -60.71
CA ASP A 64 22.18 0.59 -61.39
C ASP A 64 21.80 1.84 -60.56
N SER A 65 21.30 2.91 -61.20
CA SER A 65 20.82 4.11 -60.46
C SER A 65 19.61 3.82 -59.57
N ARG A 66 18.92 2.69 -59.78
CA ARG A 66 17.90 2.09 -58.91
C ARG A 66 18.47 1.56 -57.60
N ASP A 67 19.63 0.91 -57.62
CA ASP A 67 20.21 0.22 -56.46
C ASP A 67 20.54 1.22 -55.33
N LEU A 68 21.08 2.39 -55.70
CA LEU A 68 21.39 3.46 -54.75
C LEU A 68 20.20 4.37 -54.42
N ARG A 69 18.97 4.10 -54.90
CA ARG A 69 17.82 5.03 -54.71
C ARG A 69 17.45 5.29 -53.25
N ASN A 70 17.78 4.35 -52.36
CA ASN A 70 17.48 4.41 -50.94
C ASN A 70 18.69 4.84 -50.08
N VAL A 71 19.85 5.11 -50.69
CA VAL A 71 21.11 5.33 -49.94
C VAL A 71 21.12 6.66 -49.17
N ASP A 72 20.41 7.69 -49.65
CA ASP A 72 20.36 9.03 -49.03
C ASP A 72 19.25 9.21 -47.99
N LEU A 73 18.43 8.17 -47.75
CA LEU A 73 17.26 8.27 -46.86
C LEU A 73 17.67 8.73 -45.46
N VAL A 74 17.17 9.89 -45.06
CA VAL A 74 17.36 10.48 -43.71
C VAL A 74 16.70 9.62 -42.62
N SER A 75 15.64 8.89 -42.99
CA SER A 75 15.00 7.88 -42.13
C SER A 75 15.79 6.56 -42.13
N GLU A 76 15.62 5.76 -41.07
CA GLU A 76 15.98 4.34 -41.11
C GLU A 76 15.23 3.65 -42.26
N GLY A 77 15.97 3.23 -43.29
CA GLY A 77 15.42 2.48 -44.40
C GLY A 77 15.11 1.04 -44.00
N ILE A 78 14.27 0.36 -44.79
CA ILE A 78 14.02 -1.08 -44.62
C ILE A 78 15.34 -1.84 -44.90
N PRO A 79 15.78 -2.73 -43.98
CA PRO A 79 16.79 -3.74 -44.23
C PRO A 79 16.70 -4.40 -45.60
N HIS A 80 17.79 -4.36 -46.36
CA HIS A 80 17.94 -5.13 -47.61
C HIS A 80 19.43 -5.36 -47.92
N ILE A 81 19.70 -6.47 -48.60
CA ILE A 81 21.00 -6.85 -49.15
C ILE A 81 20.80 -7.02 -50.66
N LEU A 82 21.57 -6.31 -51.47
CA LEU A 82 21.56 -6.46 -52.93
C LEU A 82 22.90 -7.04 -53.37
N VAL A 83 22.85 -8.23 -53.98
CA VAL A 83 24.02 -8.88 -54.57
C VAL A 83 24.14 -8.48 -56.04
N ARG A 84 25.36 -8.20 -56.48
CA ARG A 84 25.74 -7.92 -57.87
C ARG A 84 27.10 -8.61 -58.13
N PRO A 85 27.46 -8.97 -59.38
CA PRO A 85 28.66 -9.77 -59.66
C PRO A 85 29.99 -9.22 -59.12
N SER A 86 30.08 -7.91 -58.89
CA SER A 86 31.29 -7.22 -58.40
C SER A 86 31.11 -6.47 -57.07
N THR A 87 29.90 -6.43 -56.52
CA THR A 87 29.59 -5.66 -55.29
C THR A 87 28.43 -6.25 -54.50
N ILE A 88 28.48 -6.16 -53.18
CA ILE A 88 27.32 -6.41 -52.31
C ILE A 88 26.96 -5.10 -51.62
N PHE A 89 25.73 -4.62 -51.81
CA PHE A 89 25.22 -3.44 -51.11
C PHE A 89 24.36 -3.88 -49.93
N ILE A 90 24.74 -3.45 -48.72
CA ILE A 90 24.04 -3.74 -47.47
C ILE A 90 23.50 -2.42 -46.92
N SER A 91 22.19 -2.38 -46.70
CA SER A 91 21.51 -1.25 -46.06
C SER A 91 20.71 -1.77 -44.87
N MET A 92 21.23 -1.60 -43.66
CA MET A 92 20.66 -2.02 -42.39
C MET A 92 20.46 -0.79 -41.48
N PHE A 93 19.27 -0.19 -41.53
CA PHE A 93 18.90 1.03 -40.78
C PHE A 93 19.79 2.25 -41.10
N THR A 94 20.72 2.58 -40.19
CA THR A 94 21.72 3.64 -40.31
C THR A 94 23.06 3.15 -40.85
N LEU A 95 23.30 1.83 -40.86
CA LEU A 95 24.50 1.21 -41.43
C LEU A 95 24.28 0.95 -42.93
N ARG A 96 25.01 1.66 -43.80
CA ARG A 96 24.94 1.51 -45.26
C ARG A 96 26.35 1.35 -45.81
N LEU A 97 26.59 0.23 -46.51
CA LEU A 97 27.91 -0.13 -47.02
C LEU A 97 27.83 -0.87 -48.35
N LEU A 98 28.90 -0.71 -49.13
CA LEU A 98 29.14 -1.37 -50.42
C LEU A 98 30.45 -2.16 -50.28
N VAL A 99 30.33 -3.48 -50.32
CA VAL A 99 31.42 -4.46 -50.15
C VAL A 99 31.97 -4.86 -51.51
N ARG A 100 33.29 -5.05 -51.58
CA ARG A 100 34.04 -5.57 -52.74
C ARG A 100 35.11 -6.54 -52.25
N ALA A 101 35.67 -7.35 -53.14
CA ALA A 101 36.81 -8.22 -52.83
C ALA A 101 38.08 -7.46 -52.38
N ASP A 102 38.24 -6.18 -52.74
CA ASP A 102 39.44 -5.36 -52.46
C ASP A 102 39.25 -4.26 -51.38
N GLY A 103 38.04 -4.13 -50.80
CA GLY A 103 37.74 -3.10 -49.81
C GLY A 103 36.26 -2.78 -49.63
N VAL A 104 35.95 -1.83 -48.74
CA VAL A 104 34.57 -1.46 -48.37
C VAL A 104 34.37 0.06 -48.49
N LEU A 105 33.19 0.47 -48.96
CA LEU A 105 32.75 1.87 -48.95
C LEU A 105 31.58 2.02 -47.97
N LEU A 106 31.78 2.76 -46.88
CA LEU A 106 30.76 3.09 -45.89
C LEU A 106 30.12 4.45 -46.22
N PHE A 107 28.78 4.54 -46.23
CA PHE A 107 28.08 5.80 -46.46
C PHE A 107 27.83 6.55 -45.15
N LEU A 108 28.30 7.79 -45.06
CA LEU A 108 28.21 8.65 -43.89
C LEU A 108 26.96 9.52 -43.96
N LEU A 109 25.92 9.11 -43.22
CA LEU A 109 24.64 9.80 -43.17
C LEU A 109 24.65 10.96 -42.17
N PRO A 110 24.02 12.11 -42.48
CA PRO A 110 23.77 13.19 -41.52
C PRO A 110 22.65 12.77 -40.55
N THR A 111 22.97 11.88 -39.63
CA THR A 111 22.13 11.51 -38.48
C THR A 111 22.30 12.55 -37.37
N GLU A 112 21.19 13.11 -36.90
CA GLU A 112 21.17 13.96 -35.70
C GLU A 112 21.60 13.19 -34.45
N ASP A 113 21.93 13.93 -33.39
CA ASP A 113 22.71 13.46 -32.24
C ASP A 113 22.13 12.20 -31.58
N SER A 114 22.80 11.08 -31.82
CA SER A 114 22.61 9.79 -31.15
C SER A 114 23.98 9.28 -30.70
N ASP A 115 24.13 9.02 -29.40
CA ASP A 115 25.44 8.81 -28.75
C ASP A 115 26.16 7.50 -29.15
N VAL A 116 25.47 6.57 -29.82
CA VAL A 116 26.04 5.31 -30.32
C VAL A 116 25.50 5.02 -31.71
N LYS A 117 26.36 5.10 -32.74
CA LYS A 117 26.00 4.74 -34.12
C LYS A 117 26.45 3.32 -34.41
N VAL A 118 25.60 2.53 -35.07
CA VAL A 118 25.94 1.15 -35.54
C VAL A 118 27.22 1.16 -36.40
N GLN A 119 27.46 2.27 -37.11
CA GLN A 119 28.67 2.54 -37.89
C GLN A 119 29.96 2.47 -37.04
N ASP A 120 29.94 2.99 -35.81
CA ASP A 120 31.12 3.00 -34.92
C ASP A 120 31.40 1.62 -34.31
N VAL A 121 30.34 0.83 -34.09
CA VAL A 121 30.44 -0.58 -33.69
C VAL A 121 31.07 -1.39 -34.84
N PHE A 122 30.55 -1.21 -36.06
CA PHE A 122 31.05 -1.86 -37.27
C PHE A 122 32.52 -1.58 -37.55
N LEU A 123 32.97 -0.33 -37.47
CA LEU A 123 34.37 0.01 -37.71
C LEU A 123 35.33 -0.68 -36.73
N LYS A 124 34.92 -0.83 -35.45
CA LYS A 124 35.70 -1.54 -34.43
C LYS A 124 35.68 -3.06 -34.62
N ASP A 125 34.50 -3.64 -34.86
CA ASP A 125 34.36 -5.09 -35.08
C ASP A 125 35.13 -5.53 -36.33
N LEU A 126 34.95 -4.82 -37.45
CA LEU A 126 35.64 -5.09 -38.71
C LEU A 126 37.16 -5.06 -38.55
N GLN A 127 37.71 -4.02 -37.90
CA GLN A 127 39.15 -3.95 -37.65
C GLN A 127 39.64 -5.11 -36.77
N SER A 128 38.87 -5.54 -35.77
CA SER A 128 39.24 -6.71 -34.97
C SER A 128 39.22 -7.99 -35.81
N LYS A 129 38.17 -8.23 -36.59
CA LYS A 129 37.98 -9.43 -37.42
C LYS A 129 38.98 -9.53 -38.57
N LEU A 130 39.41 -8.41 -39.16
CA LEU A 130 40.40 -8.39 -40.23
C LEU A 130 41.84 -8.58 -39.72
N ASN A 131 42.20 -8.06 -38.54
CA ASN A 131 43.55 -8.20 -37.98
C ASN A 131 43.80 -9.55 -37.25
N LEU A 132 42.75 -10.35 -37.00
CA LEU A 132 42.85 -11.63 -36.28
C LEU A 132 43.24 -12.82 -37.19
N ASP A 133 44.44 -12.79 -37.78
CA ASP A 133 44.98 -13.88 -38.62
C ASP A 133 45.33 -15.18 -37.86
N HIS A 134 45.12 -15.25 -36.54
CA HIS A 134 45.61 -16.34 -35.67
C HIS A 134 44.52 -17.03 -34.83
N GLY A 135 43.24 -16.84 -35.17
CA GLY A 135 42.11 -17.51 -34.51
C GLY A 135 41.61 -18.75 -35.28
N SER A 136 41.56 -19.92 -34.64
CA SER A 136 41.01 -21.17 -35.21
C SER A 136 39.47 -21.19 -35.17
N GLY A 137 38.81 -20.31 -35.92
CA GLY A 137 37.35 -20.22 -36.01
C GLY A 137 36.83 -20.32 -37.45
N PHE A 138 35.54 -20.59 -37.61
CA PHE A 138 34.87 -20.64 -38.93
C PHE A 138 35.10 -19.35 -39.75
N ALA A 139 35.04 -18.19 -39.09
CA ALA A 139 35.19 -16.88 -39.72
C ALA A 139 36.59 -16.56 -40.32
N THR A 140 37.66 -17.30 -39.98
CA THR A 140 38.98 -17.11 -40.62
C THR A 140 39.18 -17.92 -41.89
N ARG A 141 38.22 -18.78 -42.26
CA ARG A 141 38.21 -19.48 -43.56
C ARG A 141 37.43 -18.76 -44.64
N LEU A 142 36.48 -17.90 -44.25
CA LEU A 142 35.63 -17.15 -45.17
C LEU A 142 36.45 -16.15 -46.02
N PRO A 143 36.11 -15.98 -47.32
CA PRO A 143 36.55 -14.88 -48.16
C PRO A 143 36.40 -13.49 -47.52
N TYR A 144 37.19 -12.52 -48.00
CA TYR A 144 37.22 -11.17 -47.44
C TYR A 144 35.83 -10.51 -47.38
N GLU A 145 35.10 -10.58 -48.49
CA GLU A 145 33.76 -10.04 -48.63
C GLU A 145 32.79 -10.65 -47.60
N LEU A 146 32.84 -11.97 -47.37
CA LEU A 146 31.99 -12.63 -46.39
C LEU A 146 32.39 -12.29 -44.94
N ARG A 147 33.68 -12.04 -44.65
CA ARG A 147 34.14 -11.48 -43.36
C ARG A 147 33.61 -10.06 -43.12
N VAL A 148 33.44 -9.26 -44.17
CA VAL A 148 32.78 -7.93 -44.07
C VAL A 148 31.28 -8.08 -43.83
N VAL A 149 30.59 -9.00 -44.52
CA VAL A 149 29.17 -9.30 -44.29
C VAL A 149 28.96 -9.76 -42.83
N ASP A 150 29.80 -10.67 -42.34
CA ASP A 150 29.81 -11.14 -40.95
C ASP A 150 30.00 -9.99 -39.95
N ALA A 151 30.94 -9.07 -40.19
CA ALA A 151 31.14 -7.89 -39.35
C ALA A 151 29.93 -6.94 -39.35
N ALA A 152 29.30 -6.73 -40.51
CA ALA A 152 28.11 -5.88 -40.65
C ALA A 152 26.90 -6.48 -39.91
N LEU A 153 26.61 -7.77 -40.11
CA LEU A 153 25.51 -8.47 -39.46
C LEU A 153 25.73 -8.60 -37.94
N ALA A 154 26.95 -8.95 -37.50
CA ALA A 154 27.31 -8.97 -36.08
C ALA A 154 27.06 -7.62 -35.40
N SER A 155 27.47 -6.52 -36.03
CA SER A 155 27.32 -5.17 -35.45
C SER A 155 25.86 -4.74 -35.31
N VAL A 156 25.01 -5.07 -36.30
CA VAL A 156 23.56 -4.79 -36.25
C VAL A 156 22.89 -5.65 -35.17
N ILE A 157 23.16 -6.95 -35.16
CA ILE A 157 22.55 -7.90 -34.21
C ILE A 157 22.99 -7.60 -32.77
N ALA A 158 24.28 -7.38 -32.52
CA ALA A 158 24.79 -7.04 -31.20
C ALA A 158 24.21 -5.72 -30.66
N THR A 159 23.95 -4.73 -31.54
CA THR A 159 23.28 -3.49 -31.14
C THR A 159 21.83 -3.75 -30.73
N LEU A 160 21.07 -4.49 -31.56
CA LEU A 160 19.67 -4.85 -31.25
C LEU A 160 19.55 -5.72 -29.99
N GLU A 161 20.49 -6.65 -29.77
CA GLU A 161 20.54 -7.50 -28.59
C GLU A 161 20.86 -6.69 -27.33
N ALA A 162 21.84 -5.78 -27.39
CA ALA A 162 22.18 -4.91 -26.27
C ALA A 162 20.99 -4.01 -25.87
N GLU A 163 20.33 -3.39 -26.85
CA GLU A 163 19.10 -2.62 -26.62
C GLU A 163 18.01 -3.49 -25.94
N HIS A 164 17.77 -4.70 -26.47
CA HIS A 164 16.78 -5.63 -25.92
C HIS A 164 17.11 -6.05 -24.47
N ILE A 165 18.37 -6.38 -24.17
CA ILE A 165 18.82 -6.77 -22.83
C ILE A 165 18.61 -5.65 -21.81
N LEU A 166 18.93 -4.41 -22.18
CA LEU A 166 18.77 -3.23 -21.32
C LEU A 166 17.29 -2.98 -21.01
N ILE A 167 16.42 -2.93 -22.03
CA ILE A 167 14.98 -2.70 -21.79
C ILE A 167 14.34 -3.86 -21.02
N ARG A 168 14.72 -5.10 -21.31
CA ARG A 168 14.28 -6.27 -20.53
C ARG A 168 14.70 -6.18 -19.06
N ARG A 169 15.75 -5.45 -18.72
CA ARG A 169 16.13 -5.14 -17.34
C ARG A 169 15.25 -4.04 -16.76
N GLU A 170 15.12 -2.90 -17.44
CA GLU A 170 14.28 -1.76 -17.03
C GLU A 170 12.83 -2.18 -16.76
N VAL A 171 12.24 -3.01 -17.63
CA VAL A 171 10.90 -3.58 -17.46
C VAL A 171 10.84 -4.53 -16.26
N LYS A 172 11.82 -5.42 -16.07
CA LYS A 172 11.83 -6.35 -14.91
C LYS A 172 12.05 -5.64 -13.57
N GLU A 173 12.75 -4.52 -13.56
CA GLU A 173 12.88 -3.65 -12.38
C GLU A 173 11.56 -2.92 -12.11
N SER A 174 10.93 -2.36 -13.15
CA SER A 174 9.60 -1.71 -13.07
C SER A 174 8.48 -2.64 -12.57
N LEU A 175 8.54 -3.93 -12.94
CA LEU A 175 7.55 -4.95 -12.54
C LEU A 175 7.79 -5.55 -11.15
N ARG A 176 8.92 -5.26 -10.48
CA ARG A 176 9.26 -5.84 -9.17
C ARG A 176 8.73 -5.05 -7.97
N ASP A 177 8.38 -3.79 -8.16
CA ASP A 177 7.90 -2.89 -7.10
C ASP A 177 6.56 -2.22 -7.45
N PRO A 178 5.47 -3.00 -7.66
CA PRO A 178 4.13 -2.46 -7.87
C PRO A 178 3.49 -1.92 -6.57
N THR A 179 4.22 -1.96 -5.45
CA THR A 179 3.74 -1.69 -4.08
C THR A 179 3.79 -0.23 -3.64
N LYS A 180 4.09 0.70 -4.55
CA LYS A 180 4.14 2.14 -4.28
C LYS A 180 2.90 2.85 -4.84
N ASP A 181 1.85 2.88 -4.03
CA ASP A 181 0.55 3.49 -4.37
C ASP A 181 0.68 4.96 -4.84
N ASP A 182 1.64 5.72 -4.31
CA ASP A 182 1.86 7.13 -4.66
C ASP A 182 2.43 7.36 -6.09
N LEU A 183 2.93 6.33 -6.78
CA LEU A 183 3.64 6.48 -8.07
C LEU A 183 3.02 5.76 -9.28
N ILE A 184 1.85 5.13 -9.13
CA ILE A 184 1.23 4.24 -10.14
C ILE A 184 1.19 4.88 -11.55
N HIS A 185 0.79 6.15 -11.68
CA HIS A 185 0.72 6.82 -12.98
C HIS A 185 2.07 7.08 -13.66
N SER A 186 3.15 7.22 -12.88
CA SER A 186 4.51 7.37 -13.44
C SER A 186 5.07 6.02 -13.90
N VAL A 187 4.79 4.95 -13.16
CA VAL A 187 5.15 3.57 -13.54
C VAL A 187 4.40 3.16 -14.81
N LEU A 188 3.09 3.44 -14.90
CA LEU A 188 2.30 3.25 -16.13
C LEU A 188 2.89 3.98 -17.33
N ARG A 189 3.27 5.26 -17.17
CA ARG A 189 3.91 6.03 -18.26
C ARG A 189 5.26 5.44 -18.67
N GLY A 190 6.07 4.98 -17.71
CA GLY A 190 7.33 4.29 -17.97
C GLY A 190 7.13 2.98 -18.73
N LEU A 191 6.21 2.12 -18.28
CA LEU A 191 5.85 0.87 -18.96
C LEU A 191 5.36 1.11 -20.39
N GLN A 192 4.54 2.14 -20.63
CA GLN A 192 4.12 2.52 -21.98
C GLN A 192 5.29 2.95 -22.88
N ASP A 193 6.29 3.65 -22.34
CA ASP A 193 7.47 4.06 -23.11
C ASP A 193 8.40 2.87 -23.42
N HIS A 194 8.66 2.02 -22.44
CA HIS A 194 9.35 0.74 -22.66
C HIS A 194 8.62 -0.12 -23.71
N GLY A 195 7.28 -0.15 -23.68
CA GLY A 195 6.46 -0.83 -24.69
C GLY A 195 6.70 -0.32 -26.12
N LYS A 196 6.73 1.01 -26.33
CA LYS A 196 7.06 1.61 -27.63
C LYS A 196 8.45 1.21 -28.11
N ARG A 197 9.45 1.24 -27.22
CA ARG A 197 10.83 0.86 -27.54
C ARG A 197 10.94 -0.64 -27.88
N LEU A 198 10.19 -1.52 -27.20
CA LEU A 198 10.10 -2.95 -27.53
C LEU A 198 9.45 -3.19 -28.89
N VAL A 199 8.40 -2.45 -29.26
CA VAL A 199 7.81 -2.50 -30.61
C VAL A 199 8.88 -2.15 -31.66
N ALA A 200 9.65 -1.08 -31.45
CA ALA A 200 10.70 -0.65 -32.38
C ALA A 200 11.83 -1.67 -32.53
N ILE A 201 12.32 -2.27 -31.43
CA ILE A 201 13.34 -3.33 -31.47
C ILE A 201 12.79 -4.57 -32.17
N GLY A 202 11.62 -5.07 -31.75
CA GLY A 202 11.01 -6.27 -32.34
C GLY A 202 10.60 -6.09 -33.80
N GLN A 203 10.31 -4.86 -34.25
CA GLN A 203 10.12 -4.54 -35.67
C GLN A 203 11.45 -4.57 -36.42
N ARG A 204 12.49 -3.89 -35.94
CA ARG A 204 13.82 -3.89 -36.57
C ARG A 204 14.38 -5.32 -36.69
N ALA A 205 14.32 -6.11 -35.62
CA ALA A 205 14.75 -7.52 -35.64
C ALA A 205 14.00 -8.35 -36.68
N ARG A 206 12.66 -8.21 -36.79
CA ARG A 206 11.86 -8.87 -37.84
C ARG A 206 12.22 -8.41 -39.25
N GLN A 207 12.56 -7.14 -39.45
CA GLN A 207 13.00 -6.64 -40.75
C GLN A 207 14.37 -7.20 -41.17
N VAL A 208 15.32 -7.33 -40.23
CA VAL A 208 16.59 -8.04 -40.50
C VAL A 208 16.31 -9.51 -40.84
N ARG A 209 15.45 -10.19 -40.07
CA ARG A 209 15.01 -11.57 -40.33
C ARG A 209 14.43 -11.71 -41.75
N SER A 210 13.54 -10.82 -42.16
CA SER A 210 12.97 -10.80 -43.53
C SER A 210 14.02 -10.58 -44.61
N ALA A 211 14.95 -9.64 -44.44
CA ALA A 211 16.00 -9.37 -45.43
C ALA A 211 16.97 -10.55 -45.60
N LEU A 212 17.29 -11.26 -44.52
CA LEU A 212 18.09 -12.49 -44.56
C LEU A 212 17.31 -13.65 -45.18
N GLN A 213 16.01 -13.77 -44.90
CA GLN A 213 15.15 -14.80 -45.48
C GLN A 213 14.93 -14.64 -46.99
N GLU A 214 14.89 -13.40 -47.50
CA GLU A 214 14.85 -13.10 -48.93
C GLU A 214 16.11 -13.62 -49.63
N LEU A 215 17.29 -13.31 -49.08
CA LEU A 215 18.59 -13.76 -49.59
C LEU A 215 18.78 -15.29 -49.49
N LEU A 216 18.40 -15.89 -48.35
CA LEU A 216 18.39 -17.35 -48.14
C LEU A 216 17.40 -18.11 -49.04
N SER A 217 16.53 -17.41 -49.79
CA SER A 217 15.59 -18.04 -50.73
C SER A 217 16.06 -18.04 -52.19
N ASN A 218 17.26 -17.49 -52.46
CA ASN A 218 17.82 -17.45 -53.81
C ASN A 218 19.29 -17.91 -53.85
N ASP A 219 19.48 -19.18 -54.19
CA ASP A 219 20.77 -19.85 -54.31
C ASP A 219 21.72 -19.13 -55.30
N GLU A 220 21.18 -18.52 -56.36
CA GLU A 220 21.95 -17.73 -57.34
C GLU A 220 22.56 -16.47 -56.69
N ASP A 221 21.80 -15.76 -55.84
CA ASP A 221 22.31 -14.59 -55.12
C ASP A 221 23.37 -15.02 -54.10
N MET A 222 23.17 -16.14 -53.39
CA MET A 222 24.15 -16.66 -52.43
C MET A 222 25.49 -17.07 -53.09
N ALA A 223 25.45 -17.76 -54.24
CA ALA A 223 26.65 -18.05 -55.02
C ALA A 223 27.32 -16.76 -55.55
N THR A 224 26.54 -15.76 -55.96
CA THR A 224 27.07 -14.47 -56.43
C THR A 224 27.74 -13.64 -55.32
N MET A 225 27.58 -13.99 -54.03
CA MET A 225 28.28 -13.32 -52.92
C MET A 225 29.79 -13.58 -52.87
N TYR A 226 30.31 -14.60 -53.58
CA TYR A 226 31.74 -14.90 -53.68
C TYR A 226 32.44 -13.96 -54.68
N LEU A 227 32.56 -12.68 -54.29
CA LEU A 227 33.12 -11.62 -55.13
C LEU A 227 34.59 -11.85 -55.53
N SER A 228 35.36 -12.54 -54.69
CA SER A 228 36.76 -12.90 -54.97
C SER A 228 36.88 -13.87 -56.15
N ASP A 229 35.98 -14.87 -56.20
CA ASP A 229 35.95 -15.87 -57.26
C ASP A 229 35.47 -15.25 -58.58
N ASN A 230 34.38 -14.47 -58.52
CA ASN A 230 33.89 -13.66 -59.64
C ASN A 230 34.95 -12.68 -60.20
N GLN A 231 35.81 -12.12 -59.34
CA GLN A 231 36.93 -11.27 -59.80
C GLN A 231 38.03 -12.07 -60.51
N SER A 232 38.20 -13.36 -60.17
CA SER A 232 39.14 -14.27 -60.84
C SER A 232 38.61 -14.81 -62.18
N GLY A 233 37.29 -14.76 -62.40
CA GLY A 233 36.61 -15.24 -63.60
C GLY A 233 36.10 -16.69 -63.50
N GLU A 234 36.27 -17.33 -62.35
CA GLU A 234 35.66 -18.60 -62.00
C GLU A 234 34.33 -18.32 -61.27
N GLU A 235 33.19 -18.42 -61.96
CA GLU A 235 31.88 -18.21 -61.33
C GLU A 235 31.61 -19.35 -60.32
N HIS A 236 31.28 -18.97 -59.08
CA HIS A 236 31.05 -19.93 -58.00
C HIS A 236 29.82 -20.81 -58.31
N ALA A 237 29.92 -22.11 -58.08
CA ALA A 237 28.85 -23.04 -58.42
C ALA A 237 27.61 -22.80 -57.55
N ILE A 238 26.41 -22.84 -58.15
CA ILE A 238 25.14 -22.64 -57.42
C ILE A 238 24.97 -23.66 -56.29
N GLU A 239 25.52 -24.87 -56.43
CA GLU A 239 25.44 -25.92 -55.39
C GLU A 239 26.45 -25.75 -54.23
N ASP A 240 27.40 -24.80 -54.29
CA ASP A 240 28.54 -24.68 -53.34
C ASP A 240 28.39 -23.50 -52.33
N HIS A 241 27.20 -22.90 -52.22
CA HIS A 241 26.95 -21.76 -51.32
C HIS A 241 26.88 -22.10 -49.81
N GLN A 242 27.35 -23.28 -49.39
CA GLN A 242 27.06 -23.84 -48.06
C GLN A 242 27.61 -22.98 -46.90
N GLU A 243 28.76 -22.32 -47.07
CA GLU A 243 29.34 -21.47 -46.03
C GLU A 243 28.56 -20.15 -45.85
N VAL A 244 28.10 -19.55 -46.95
CA VAL A 244 27.21 -18.37 -46.94
C VAL A 244 25.88 -18.72 -46.29
N GLU A 245 25.28 -19.86 -46.65
CA GLU A 245 24.02 -20.32 -46.08
C GLU A 245 24.12 -20.45 -44.55
N TYR A 246 25.15 -21.11 -44.02
CA TYR A 246 25.37 -21.22 -42.57
C TYR A 246 25.58 -19.87 -41.88
N LEU A 247 26.28 -18.93 -42.53
CA LEU A 247 26.48 -17.57 -42.02
C LEU A 247 25.14 -16.82 -41.90
N LEU A 248 24.34 -16.84 -42.97
CA LEU A 248 23.05 -16.15 -43.05
C LEU A 248 22.01 -16.81 -42.13
N GLU A 249 21.96 -18.14 -42.07
CA GLU A 249 21.10 -18.89 -41.13
C GLU A 249 21.38 -18.51 -39.68
N ALA A 250 22.66 -18.41 -39.29
CA ALA A 250 23.05 -18.07 -37.92
C ALA A 250 22.53 -16.68 -37.55
N TYR A 251 22.69 -15.69 -38.43
CA TYR A 251 22.17 -14.34 -38.19
C TYR A 251 20.65 -14.24 -38.30
N HIS A 252 20.00 -15.06 -39.14
CA HIS A 252 18.55 -15.18 -39.19
C HIS A 252 18.00 -15.72 -37.85
N LYS A 253 18.61 -16.79 -37.32
CA LYS A 253 18.28 -17.37 -36.00
C LYS A 253 18.55 -16.37 -34.86
N ASN A 254 19.62 -15.58 -34.93
CA ASN A 254 19.90 -14.53 -33.93
C ASN A 254 18.88 -13.38 -33.99
N ALA A 255 18.47 -12.94 -35.19
CA ALA A 255 17.42 -11.93 -35.35
C ALA A 255 16.08 -12.41 -34.78
N ASP A 256 15.75 -13.69 -35.01
CA ASP A 256 14.56 -14.35 -34.49
C ASP A 256 14.56 -14.45 -32.96
N ALA A 257 15.71 -14.81 -32.37
CA ALA A 257 15.96 -14.86 -30.93
C ALA A 257 15.90 -13.48 -30.22
N ILE A 258 15.87 -12.37 -30.96
CA ILE A 258 15.57 -11.03 -30.44
C ILE A 258 14.09 -10.68 -30.67
N ALA A 259 13.56 -10.98 -31.85
CA ALA A 259 12.19 -10.66 -32.25
C ALA A 259 11.12 -11.32 -31.36
N GLU A 260 11.21 -12.63 -31.14
CA GLU A 260 10.18 -13.37 -30.41
C GLU A 260 10.17 -13.02 -28.90
N PRO A 261 11.31 -12.94 -28.18
CA PRO A 261 11.31 -12.50 -26.78
C PRO A 261 10.90 -11.03 -26.58
N ALA A 262 11.21 -10.13 -27.53
CA ALA A 262 10.73 -8.75 -27.48
C ALA A 262 9.19 -8.68 -27.62
N SER A 263 8.61 -9.51 -28.49
CA SER A 263 7.16 -9.67 -28.65
C SER A 263 6.50 -10.22 -27.38
N ALA A 264 7.09 -11.26 -26.78
CA ALA A 264 6.60 -11.85 -25.53
C ALA A 264 6.61 -10.84 -24.36
N LEU A 265 7.72 -10.10 -24.20
CA LEU A 265 7.85 -9.08 -23.15
C LEU A 265 6.87 -7.91 -23.36
N LEU A 266 6.60 -7.52 -24.61
CA LEU A 266 5.57 -6.53 -24.92
C LEU A 266 4.17 -7.02 -24.49
N GLY A 267 3.89 -8.31 -24.65
CA GLY A 267 2.67 -8.95 -24.14
C GLY A 267 2.53 -8.82 -22.62
N ASP A 268 3.60 -9.08 -21.88
CA ASP A 268 3.63 -8.91 -20.41
C ASP A 268 3.43 -7.44 -19.99
N VAL A 269 4.07 -6.49 -20.69
CA VAL A 269 3.93 -5.04 -20.44
C VAL A 269 2.51 -4.57 -20.70
N ASN A 270 1.88 -5.00 -21.80
CA ASN A 270 0.50 -4.64 -22.11
C ASN A 270 -0.46 -5.22 -21.07
N ARG A 271 -0.34 -6.52 -20.78
CA ARG A 271 -1.17 -7.19 -19.76
C ARG A 271 -1.08 -6.53 -18.39
N THR A 272 0.12 -6.14 -17.95
CA THR A 272 0.32 -5.47 -16.65
C THR A 272 -0.22 -4.04 -16.64
N THR A 273 -0.10 -3.32 -17.76
CA THR A 273 -0.74 -2.01 -17.99
C THR A 273 -2.27 -2.13 -17.89
N ASP A 274 -2.87 -3.09 -18.60
CA ASP A 274 -4.32 -3.33 -18.62
C ASP A 274 -4.86 -3.72 -17.24
N THR A 275 -4.19 -4.63 -16.52
CA THR A 275 -4.62 -5.00 -15.16
C THR A 275 -4.56 -3.83 -14.19
N THR A 276 -3.52 -2.99 -14.29
CA THR A 276 -3.37 -1.82 -13.41
C THR A 276 -4.41 -0.76 -13.74
N GLN A 277 -4.69 -0.50 -15.03
CA GLN A 277 -5.75 0.39 -15.46
C GLN A 277 -7.12 -0.08 -14.98
N SER A 278 -7.42 -1.37 -15.09
CA SER A 278 -8.66 -1.97 -14.57
C SER A 278 -8.82 -1.80 -13.05
N ILE A 279 -7.74 -1.96 -12.28
CA ILE A 279 -7.74 -1.69 -10.82
C ILE A 279 -8.04 -0.21 -10.55
N LEU A 280 -7.42 0.72 -11.28
CA LEU A 280 -7.68 2.16 -11.13
C LEU A 280 -9.12 2.53 -11.48
N ASP A 281 -9.71 1.92 -12.51
CA ASP A 281 -11.10 2.13 -12.88
C ASP A 281 -12.07 1.57 -11.82
N VAL A 282 -11.75 0.43 -11.20
CA VAL A 282 -12.50 -0.08 -10.03
C VAL A 282 -12.39 0.88 -8.84
N ARG A 283 -11.19 1.39 -8.53
CA ARG A 283 -11.01 2.40 -7.46
C ARG A 283 -11.77 3.69 -7.75
N ARG A 284 -11.77 4.16 -9.00
CA ARG A 284 -12.55 5.32 -9.42
C ARG A 284 -14.05 5.10 -9.25
N ASN A 285 -14.56 3.92 -9.60
CA ASN A 285 -15.95 3.55 -9.39
C ASN A 285 -16.31 3.49 -7.89
N GLN A 286 -15.41 2.98 -7.04
CA GLN A 286 -15.58 3.02 -5.58
C GLN A 286 -15.66 4.46 -5.05
N ILE A 287 -14.78 5.36 -5.53
CA ILE A 287 -14.79 6.78 -5.16
C ILE A 287 -16.10 7.45 -5.60
N MET A 288 -16.56 7.22 -6.83
CA MET A 288 -17.83 7.78 -7.33
C MET A 288 -19.05 7.28 -6.54
N ILE A 289 -19.06 6.00 -6.15
CA ILE A 289 -20.14 5.45 -5.30
C ILE A 289 -20.11 6.09 -3.91
N PHE A 290 -18.92 6.28 -3.32
CA PHE A 290 -18.75 6.92 -2.03
C PHE A 290 -19.14 8.41 -2.06
N GLU A 291 -18.79 9.13 -3.12
CA GLU A 291 -19.20 10.52 -3.36
C GLU A 291 -20.73 10.63 -3.47
N ALA A 292 -21.38 9.77 -4.25
CA ALA A 292 -22.84 9.72 -4.33
C ALA A 292 -23.50 9.35 -2.99
N GLN A 293 -22.90 8.45 -2.20
CA GLN A 293 -23.37 8.13 -0.84
C GLN A 293 -23.25 9.33 0.09
N LEU A 294 -22.14 10.08 0.04
CA LEU A 294 -21.98 11.32 0.80
C LEU A 294 -23.01 12.37 0.39
N GLU A 295 -23.26 12.57 -0.90
CA GLU A 295 -24.32 13.49 -1.38
C GLU A 295 -25.70 13.10 -0.85
N ILE A 296 -26.06 11.81 -0.91
CA ILE A 296 -27.32 11.28 -0.38
C ILE A 296 -27.42 11.50 1.14
N CYS A 297 -26.34 11.22 1.89
CA CYS A 297 -26.28 11.48 3.33
C CYS A 297 -26.43 12.98 3.64
N MET A 298 -25.73 13.85 2.92
CA MET A 298 -25.80 15.31 3.08
C MET A 298 -27.20 15.86 2.76
N LEU A 299 -27.87 15.32 1.73
CA LEU A 299 -29.28 15.63 1.46
C LEU A 299 -30.20 15.16 2.60
N GLY A 300 -29.93 13.98 3.18
CA GLY A 300 -30.62 13.48 4.38
C GLY A 300 -30.48 14.43 5.58
N PHE A 301 -29.26 14.91 5.85
CA PHE A 301 -29.01 15.90 6.91
C PHE A 301 -29.64 17.27 6.61
N ALA A 302 -29.67 17.72 5.34
CA ALA A 302 -30.30 19.00 4.98
C ALA A 302 -31.81 19.03 5.26
N VAL A 303 -32.49 17.88 5.15
CA VAL A 303 -33.93 17.73 5.44
C VAL A 303 -34.27 17.89 6.93
N SER A 304 -33.30 17.80 7.85
CA SER A 304 -33.52 18.00 9.29
C SER A 304 -33.46 19.47 9.75
N THR A 305 -33.36 20.44 8.83
CA THR A 305 -33.34 21.87 9.19
C THR A 305 -34.69 22.33 9.76
N LYS A 306 -34.70 22.64 11.07
CA LYS A 306 -35.88 23.17 11.79
C LYS A 306 -36.41 24.42 11.09
N LYS A 307 -37.66 24.40 10.64
CA LYS A 307 -38.30 25.55 9.99
C LYS A 307 -38.36 26.75 10.94
N LYS A 308 -37.94 27.92 10.44
CA LYS A 308 -37.98 29.18 11.17
C LYS A 308 -39.44 29.57 11.45
N CYS A 309 -39.77 29.79 12.72
CA CYS A 309 -41.08 30.27 13.14
C CYS A 309 -41.34 31.68 12.59
N ASP A 310 -42.55 31.99 12.12
CA ASP A 310 -42.95 33.33 11.65
C ASP A 310 -43.36 34.28 12.80
N GLU A 311 -43.09 33.87 14.05
CA GLU A 311 -43.27 34.59 15.32
C GLU A 311 -44.67 35.18 15.62
N ASN A 312 -45.66 34.95 14.75
CA ASN A 312 -47.02 35.45 14.90
C ASN A 312 -47.75 34.87 16.13
N ARG A 313 -48.17 35.75 17.05
CA ARG A 313 -48.96 35.39 18.24
C ARG A 313 -50.48 35.46 17.95
N PRO A 314 -51.33 34.62 18.58
CA PRO A 314 -51.00 33.62 19.60
C PRO A 314 -50.50 32.27 19.04
N LYS A 315 -50.74 31.96 17.76
CA LYS A 315 -50.21 30.77 17.07
C LYS A 315 -49.56 31.16 15.75
N CYS A 316 -48.32 30.71 15.56
CA CYS A 316 -47.57 30.88 14.32
C CYS A 316 -48.27 30.20 13.14
N SER A 317 -48.01 30.64 11.92
CA SER A 317 -48.75 30.22 10.73
C SER A 317 -48.58 28.72 10.43
N ASP A 318 -47.39 28.16 10.67
CA ASP A 318 -47.14 26.73 10.46
C ASP A 318 -47.78 25.86 11.55
N CYS A 319 -47.73 26.24 12.84
CA CYS A 319 -48.45 25.51 13.89
C CYS A 319 -49.98 25.58 13.71
N ARG A 320 -50.49 26.68 13.13
CA ARG A 320 -51.91 26.81 12.74
C ARG A 320 -52.27 25.87 11.59
N ARG A 321 -51.41 25.76 10.57
CA ARG A 321 -51.60 24.89 9.39
C ARG A 321 -51.48 23.40 9.73
N LEU A 322 -50.56 23.05 10.64
CA LEU A 322 -50.30 21.68 11.10
C LEU A 322 -51.15 21.26 12.31
N ASN A 323 -52.01 22.17 12.80
CA ASN A 323 -52.88 21.98 13.98
C ASN A 323 -52.15 21.56 15.26
N LEU A 324 -50.92 22.08 15.46
CA LEU A 324 -50.10 21.81 16.64
C LEU A 324 -50.36 22.85 17.76
N PRO A 325 -50.09 22.50 19.04
CA PRO A 325 -49.95 23.49 20.10
C PRO A 325 -48.73 24.38 19.82
N CYS A 326 -48.83 25.67 20.14
CA CYS A 326 -47.80 26.67 19.91
C CYS A 326 -47.48 27.33 21.25
N GLU A 327 -46.38 26.94 21.87
CA GLU A 327 -45.97 27.42 23.18
C GLU A 327 -44.96 28.56 23.06
N TRP A 328 -45.02 29.51 23.99
CA TRP A 328 -44.17 30.70 24.01
C TRP A 328 -43.46 30.79 25.35
N PRO A 329 -42.15 31.05 25.40
CA PRO A 329 -41.46 31.33 26.66
C PRO A 329 -42.11 32.50 27.40
N ALA A 330 -42.34 32.33 28.70
CA ALA A 330 -42.79 33.42 29.56
C ALA A 330 -41.71 34.51 29.62
N ARG A 331 -42.11 35.78 29.50
CA ARG A 331 -41.18 36.91 29.52
C ARG A 331 -40.48 37.01 30.88
N ALA A 332 -39.15 37.01 30.86
CA ALA A 332 -38.38 37.62 31.93
C ALA A 332 -38.70 39.13 31.98
N ILE A 333 -38.66 39.70 33.17
CA ILE A 333 -39.05 41.10 33.43
C ILE A 333 -37.95 42.04 32.90
N ASP A 334 -38.35 43.07 32.16
CA ASP A 334 -37.46 44.11 31.65
C ASP A 334 -36.86 44.93 32.81
N VAL A 335 -35.55 45.20 32.73
CA VAL A 335 -34.91 46.33 33.43
C VAL A 335 -34.18 47.15 32.36
N GLU A 336 -34.33 48.46 32.44
CA GLU A 336 -34.25 49.38 31.31
C GLU A 336 -32.83 49.59 30.78
N ALA A 337 -32.70 49.64 29.46
CA ALA A 337 -31.49 50.07 28.78
C ALA A 337 -31.45 51.60 28.67
N HIS A 338 -30.54 52.23 29.41
CA HIS A 338 -30.12 53.61 29.18
C HIS A 338 -28.66 53.66 28.72
N SER A 339 -28.45 53.83 27.43
CA SER A 339 -27.25 54.48 26.89
C SER A 339 -27.36 55.99 27.19
N PRO A 340 -26.24 56.71 27.45
CA PRO A 340 -25.49 57.22 26.30
C PRO A 340 -23.96 57.41 26.48
N ASP A 341 -23.33 57.63 25.33
CA ASP A 341 -22.15 58.48 25.07
C ASP A 341 -20.71 58.09 25.49
N LEU A 342 -19.80 58.81 24.83
CA LEU A 342 -18.39 58.54 24.59
C LEU A 342 -17.45 59.33 25.51
N ASN A 343 -16.16 58.97 25.42
CA ASN A 343 -14.95 59.73 25.72
C ASN A 343 -14.29 59.69 27.12
N ASP A 344 -12.99 59.98 27.04
CA ASP A 344 -12.05 60.48 28.05
C ASP A 344 -11.36 59.52 29.05
N THR A 345 -10.17 59.09 28.59
CA THR A 345 -8.85 59.27 29.22
C THR A 345 -8.64 59.03 30.73
N SER A 346 -7.66 58.14 30.96
CA SER A 346 -6.55 58.28 31.92
C SER A 346 -6.77 58.02 33.42
N SER A 347 -5.87 57.17 33.94
CA SER A 347 -5.39 57.09 35.33
C SER A 347 -6.38 56.81 36.46
N LEU A 348 -6.09 55.75 37.25
CA LEU A 348 -5.33 55.95 38.49
C LEU A 348 -4.70 54.64 39.02
N LEU A 349 -3.50 54.78 39.58
CA LEU A 349 -2.78 53.76 40.35
C LEU A 349 -3.06 53.96 41.85
N SER A 350 -3.42 52.89 42.56
CA SER A 350 -3.00 52.61 43.96
C SER A 350 -3.56 51.22 44.35
N VAL A 351 -2.72 50.21 44.59
CA VAL A 351 -1.88 50.00 45.79
C VAL A 351 -2.71 49.76 47.05
N ALA A 352 -2.79 48.49 47.45
CA ALA A 352 -2.97 48.07 48.83
C ALA A 352 -2.09 46.83 49.08
N THR A 353 -0.90 47.07 49.62
CA THR A 353 0.04 46.05 50.11
C THR A 353 -0.37 45.56 51.50
N VAL A 354 -0.26 44.25 51.74
CA VAL A 354 0.16 43.72 53.06
C VAL A 354 1.11 42.55 52.80
N SER A 355 2.22 42.49 53.53
CA SER A 355 3.32 41.53 53.34
C SER A 355 3.51 40.65 54.58
N ALA A 356 4.29 39.57 54.41
CA ALA A 356 5.17 38.98 55.43
C ALA A 356 4.49 38.22 56.61
N ASP A 357 5.06 37.15 57.20
CA ASP A 357 6.36 36.50 56.95
C ASP A 357 6.42 35.06 57.55
N ALA A 358 7.59 34.42 57.41
CA ALA A 358 8.21 33.40 58.30
C ALA A 358 8.33 31.93 57.84
N VAL A 359 9.59 31.55 57.52
CA VAL A 359 10.13 30.21 57.19
C VAL A 359 11.32 29.88 58.12
N PRO A 360 11.25 28.78 58.90
CA PRO A 360 12.24 27.68 58.82
C PRO A 360 11.56 26.27 58.90
N ILE A 361 12.20 25.08 58.91
CA ILE A 361 13.42 24.43 58.34
C ILE A 361 13.75 23.18 59.23
N ASP A 362 14.56 22.24 58.68
CA ASP A 362 15.36 21.17 59.32
C ASP A 362 14.72 19.78 59.64
N ASP A 363 15.43 18.64 59.48
CA ASP A 363 16.51 18.29 58.53
C ASP A 363 16.84 16.76 58.57
N SER A 364 17.70 16.30 57.65
CA SER A 364 18.65 15.17 57.82
C SER A 364 18.10 13.73 58.04
N ASP A 365 18.78 12.63 57.66
CA ASP A 365 19.97 12.36 56.82
C ASP A 365 19.96 10.83 56.48
N GLY A 366 20.72 10.36 55.47
CA GLY A 366 20.92 8.91 55.23
C GLY A 366 21.17 8.48 53.78
N GLY A 367 22.40 8.04 53.47
CA GLY A 367 22.90 7.74 52.12
C GLY A 367 22.67 6.32 51.53
N PRO A 368 23.34 6.02 50.38
CA PRO A 368 22.99 4.96 49.38
C PRO A 368 23.72 3.60 49.64
N PRO A 369 23.60 2.51 48.81
CA PRO A 369 23.15 2.47 47.41
C PRO A 369 22.33 1.25 46.86
N ALA A 370 21.75 1.49 45.67
CA ALA A 370 21.58 0.63 44.47
C ALA A 370 21.32 -0.90 44.57
N LEU A 371 20.24 -1.37 43.91
CA LEU A 371 20.32 -1.95 42.54
C LEU A 371 18.93 -2.26 41.94
N SER A 372 18.70 -1.77 40.71
CA SER A 372 17.69 -2.08 39.66
C SER A 372 16.56 -3.12 39.92
N PRO A 373 15.33 -2.82 39.47
CA PRO A 373 14.83 -3.37 38.20
C PRO A 373 13.98 -2.38 37.36
N ILE A 374 13.57 -2.59 36.10
CA ILE A 374 14.01 -3.46 34.98
C ILE A 374 13.59 -2.74 33.66
N THR A 375 14.25 -3.06 32.55
CA THR A 375 13.99 -2.55 31.18
C THR A 375 12.64 -2.96 30.58
N PRO A 376 12.13 -2.29 29.52
CA PRO A 376 10.89 -2.66 28.84
C PRO A 376 10.95 -4.08 28.24
N TYR A 377 10.10 -4.99 28.75
CA TYR A 377 9.92 -6.37 28.27
C TYR A 377 8.45 -6.85 28.35
N ASP A 378 7.49 -5.92 28.31
CA ASP A 378 6.05 -6.17 28.49
C ASP A 378 5.38 -7.09 27.44
N ASP A 379 6.08 -7.48 26.38
CA ASP A 379 5.61 -8.47 25.39
C ASP A 379 6.20 -9.88 25.59
N GLU A 380 7.23 -10.09 26.43
CA GLU A 380 7.75 -11.43 26.76
C GLU A 380 7.18 -12.03 28.05
N GLU A 381 6.73 -11.23 29.01
CA GLU A 381 6.05 -11.75 30.21
C GLU A 381 4.77 -12.54 29.83
N PHE A 382 4.11 -12.14 28.73
CA PHE A 382 3.00 -12.88 28.13
C PHE A 382 3.41 -14.27 27.61
N ILE A 383 4.64 -14.44 27.10
CA ILE A 383 5.12 -15.72 26.54
C ILE A 383 5.35 -16.76 27.65
N VAL A 384 5.93 -16.33 28.79
CA VAL A 384 6.15 -17.20 29.97
C VAL A 384 4.83 -17.74 30.52
N THR A 385 3.74 -17.00 30.38
CA THR A 385 2.41 -17.37 30.89
C THR A 385 1.59 -18.27 29.95
N LEU A 386 2.10 -18.51 28.74
CA LEU A 386 1.48 -19.37 27.72
C LEU A 386 2.29 -20.64 27.38
N PHE A 387 3.59 -20.69 27.66
CA PHE A 387 4.46 -21.79 27.23
C PHE A 387 5.43 -22.26 28.36
N PRO A 388 5.31 -23.49 28.89
CA PRO A 388 6.09 -23.91 30.07
C PRO A 388 7.58 -24.25 29.87
N HIS A 389 8.12 -24.41 28.65
CA HIS A 389 9.47 -24.96 28.42
C HIS A 389 10.30 -24.17 27.38
N PRO A 390 11.63 -23.96 27.58
CA PRO A 390 12.45 -23.09 26.75
C PRO A 390 13.15 -23.78 25.56
N LEU A 391 13.28 -23.06 24.43
CA LEU A 391 14.05 -23.47 23.24
C LEU A 391 15.48 -22.87 23.23
N PRO A 392 16.48 -23.50 22.59
CA PRO A 392 17.90 -23.17 22.78
C PRO A 392 18.41 -22.06 21.84
N LYS A 393 19.25 -21.16 22.39
CA LYS A 393 19.92 -20.06 21.67
C LYS A 393 21.17 -20.52 20.91
N LYS A 394 21.46 -19.92 19.75
CA LYS A 394 22.78 -19.96 19.09
C LYS A 394 23.25 -18.55 18.70
N ASN A 395 24.55 -18.32 18.83
CA ASN A 395 25.20 -17.01 18.70
C ASN A 395 25.58 -16.66 17.26
N ALA A 396 25.54 -15.36 16.93
CA ALA A 396 26.48 -14.69 16.03
C ALA A 396 26.51 -13.16 16.30
N LEU A 397 27.68 -12.55 16.17
CA LEU A 397 27.97 -11.10 16.22
C LEU A 397 28.55 -10.66 14.84
N PRO A 398 28.78 -9.37 14.55
CA PRO A 398 27.89 -8.20 14.71
C PRO A 398 27.93 -7.28 13.45
N LEU A 399 27.37 -6.06 13.57
CA LEU A 399 27.54 -4.87 12.71
C LEU A 399 26.64 -4.73 11.46
N SER A 400 25.55 -4.00 11.66
CA SER A 400 25.07 -2.93 10.77
C SER A 400 24.39 -1.86 11.65
N LEU A 401 24.45 -0.57 11.28
CA LEU A 401 23.82 0.49 12.07
C LEU A 401 22.30 0.46 11.85
N ASP A 402 21.58 -0.29 12.69
CA ASP A 402 20.13 -0.15 12.82
C ASP A 402 19.78 1.23 13.39
N ARG A 403 18.66 1.80 12.90
CA ARG A 403 18.05 3.01 13.47
C ARG A 403 17.74 2.75 14.94
N SER A 404 18.41 3.47 15.84
CA SER A 404 18.22 3.33 17.28
C SER A 404 16.83 3.83 17.72
N PRO A 405 16.30 3.34 18.86
CA PRO A 405 14.93 3.64 19.28
C PRO A 405 14.74 5.07 19.77
N ILE A 406 13.48 5.44 19.95
CA ILE A 406 12.90 6.68 20.48
C ILE A 406 13.52 7.20 21.80
N SER A 407 14.34 6.41 22.51
CA SER A 407 14.83 6.68 23.87
C SER A 407 16.11 7.51 23.98
N ALA A 408 16.64 8.08 22.89
CA ALA A 408 17.99 8.64 22.85
C ALA A 408 18.13 10.14 23.24
N ASN A 409 17.03 10.87 23.50
CA ASN A 409 17.10 12.29 23.88
C ASN A 409 17.25 12.45 25.41
N PRO A 410 18.39 12.92 25.93
CA PRO A 410 18.65 13.04 27.38
C PRO A 410 17.85 14.16 28.05
N HIS A 411 17.18 15.03 27.30
CA HIS A 411 16.47 16.20 27.81
C HIS A 411 14.98 15.94 28.12
N LEU A 412 14.47 14.72 27.91
CA LEU A 412 13.08 14.35 28.22
C LEU A 412 12.95 13.96 29.70
N ARG A 413 12.37 14.85 30.52
CA ARG A 413 12.38 14.71 31.99
C ARG A 413 11.18 13.89 32.48
N THR A 414 9.97 14.23 32.06
CA THR A 414 8.71 13.59 32.49
C THR A 414 8.18 12.53 31.49
N GLU A 415 7.16 11.78 31.88
CA GLU A 415 6.45 10.86 30.97
C GLU A 415 5.58 11.64 29.96
N GLU A 416 5.03 12.78 30.39
CA GLU A 416 4.31 13.74 29.56
C GLU A 416 5.22 14.31 28.45
N ASP A 417 6.45 14.72 28.77
CA ASP A 417 7.46 15.15 27.78
C ASP A 417 7.71 14.07 26.72
N ARG A 418 7.83 12.80 27.15
CA ARG A 418 8.02 11.67 26.23
C ARG A 418 6.80 11.45 25.34
N SER A 419 5.59 11.65 25.86
CA SER A 419 4.35 11.57 25.06
C SER A 419 4.27 12.70 24.02
N LEU A 420 4.59 13.93 24.42
CA LEU A 420 4.60 15.13 23.57
C LEU A 420 5.68 15.04 22.49
N PHE A 421 6.88 14.58 22.83
CA PHE A 421 7.97 14.35 21.88
C PHE A 421 7.62 13.25 20.86
N ASN A 422 6.94 12.19 21.28
CA ASN A 422 6.42 11.19 20.34
C ASN A 422 5.29 11.73 19.45
N HIS A 423 4.40 12.56 19.99
CA HIS A 423 3.40 13.27 19.19
C HIS A 423 4.05 14.25 18.20
N TYR A 424 5.20 14.86 18.55
CA TYR A 424 6.00 15.65 17.61
C TYR A 424 6.45 14.79 16.43
N ILE A 425 7.11 13.67 16.73
CA ILE A 425 7.68 12.75 15.74
C ILE A 425 6.58 12.24 14.80
N GLN A 426 5.43 11.81 15.33
CA GLN A 426 4.42 11.13 14.53
C GLN A 426 3.42 12.05 13.84
N VAL A 427 3.08 13.21 14.43
CA VAL A 427 1.96 14.05 13.95
C VAL A 427 2.46 15.44 13.55
N VAL A 428 3.10 16.18 14.46
CA VAL A 428 3.44 17.60 14.23
C VAL A 428 4.52 17.76 13.16
N SER A 429 5.55 16.92 13.17
CA SER A 429 6.62 16.94 12.17
C SER A 429 6.08 16.70 10.75
N ARG A 430 5.05 15.85 10.60
CA ARG A 430 4.41 15.52 9.33
C ARG A 430 3.49 16.65 8.87
N ALA A 431 2.72 17.24 9.79
CA ALA A 431 1.87 18.40 9.50
C ALA A 431 2.67 19.67 9.10
N LEU A 432 3.90 19.82 9.58
CA LEU A 432 4.81 20.91 9.19
C LEU A 432 5.56 20.64 7.88
N SER A 433 5.73 19.36 7.51
CA SER A 433 6.38 18.95 6.27
C SER A 433 5.45 19.12 5.06
N ARG A 434 6.00 19.62 3.95
CA ARG A 434 5.34 19.58 2.62
C ARG A 434 5.84 18.42 1.74
N SER A 435 6.72 17.57 2.27
CA SER A 435 7.17 16.33 1.62
C SER A 435 6.29 15.17 2.07
N GLN A 436 5.79 14.38 1.11
CA GLN A 436 5.03 13.15 1.36
C GLN A 436 5.93 12.00 1.84
N ASP A 437 7.21 12.00 1.44
CA ASP A 437 8.22 11.05 1.95
C ASP A 437 8.57 11.32 3.42
N GLY A 438 8.14 10.42 4.32
CA GLY A 438 8.45 10.50 5.75
C GLY A 438 9.95 10.50 6.06
N ASP A 439 10.76 9.79 5.27
CA ASP A 439 12.22 9.71 5.42
C ASP A 439 12.98 10.94 4.88
N ARG A 440 12.30 11.86 4.17
CA ARG A 440 12.88 13.14 3.70
C ARG A 440 12.41 14.34 4.50
N ASN A 441 11.65 14.13 5.58
CA ASN A 441 11.11 15.20 6.40
C ASN A 441 12.23 15.96 7.15
N PRO A 442 12.48 17.26 6.86
CA PRO A 442 13.55 18.03 7.51
C PRO A 442 13.31 18.24 9.02
N PHE A 443 12.05 18.21 9.47
CA PHE A 443 11.70 18.29 10.89
C PHE A 443 12.03 16.99 11.65
N LEU A 444 12.20 15.87 10.95
CA LEU A 444 12.68 14.61 11.51
C LEU A 444 14.20 14.45 11.33
N VAL A 445 14.69 14.62 10.10
CA VAL A 445 16.10 14.36 9.74
C VAL A 445 17.06 15.40 10.32
N THR A 446 16.66 16.67 10.40
CA THR A 446 17.52 17.76 10.89
C THR A 446 17.22 18.14 12.33
N LEU A 447 15.94 18.26 12.71
CA LEU A 447 15.58 18.81 14.02
C LEU A 447 15.68 17.79 15.17
N LEU A 448 15.40 16.49 14.96
CA LEU A 448 15.51 15.49 16.02
C LEU A 448 16.96 15.23 16.47
N PRO A 449 17.97 15.09 15.57
CA PRO A 449 19.36 15.01 16.00
C PRO A 449 19.83 16.27 16.73
N LEU A 450 19.31 17.45 16.34
CA LEU A 450 19.59 18.72 17.03
C LEU A 450 18.97 18.74 18.45
N ALA A 451 17.75 18.23 18.61
CA ALA A 451 17.08 18.10 19.90
C ALA A 451 17.80 17.13 20.85
N ALA A 452 18.28 16.00 20.34
CA ALA A 452 19.04 15.03 21.13
C ALA A 452 20.36 15.56 21.72
N VAL A 453 20.85 16.71 21.23
CA VAL A 453 22.09 17.38 21.69
C VAL A 453 21.78 18.72 22.41
N SER A 454 20.51 19.15 22.49
CA SER A 454 20.15 20.49 22.98
C SER A 454 18.84 20.53 23.77
N ASP A 455 18.96 20.90 25.05
CA ASP A 455 17.83 21.09 25.98
C ASP A 455 16.88 22.21 25.51
N THR A 456 17.43 23.29 24.93
CA THR A 456 16.63 24.42 24.44
C THR A 456 15.81 24.03 23.21
N VAL A 457 16.39 23.26 22.27
CA VAL A 457 15.66 22.75 21.09
C VAL A 457 14.59 21.75 21.52
N THR A 458 14.90 20.86 22.47
CA THR A 458 13.91 19.91 23.03
C THR A 458 12.76 20.66 23.72
N SER A 459 13.07 21.63 24.57
CA SER A 459 12.07 22.46 25.27
C SER A 459 11.17 23.25 24.29
N VAL A 460 11.72 23.75 23.18
CA VAL A 460 10.96 24.43 22.12
C VAL A 460 10.07 23.45 21.34
N ILE A 461 10.56 22.24 21.03
CA ILE A 461 9.75 21.19 20.39
C ILE A 461 8.58 20.79 21.30
N LEU A 462 8.85 20.53 22.58
CA LEU A 462 7.83 20.19 23.58
C LEU A 462 6.80 21.31 23.72
N SER A 463 7.25 22.57 23.82
CA SER A 463 6.37 23.74 23.88
C SER A 463 5.53 23.92 22.62
N LEU A 464 6.09 23.65 21.43
CA LEU A 464 5.36 23.69 20.16
C LEU A 464 4.28 22.60 20.12
N THR A 465 4.61 21.37 20.50
CA THR A 465 3.61 20.28 20.60
C THR A 465 2.56 20.55 21.65
N LEU A 466 2.94 21.06 22.82
CA LEU A 466 2.00 21.41 23.88
C LEU A 466 1.11 22.58 23.44
N THR A 467 1.62 23.53 22.66
CA THR A 467 0.81 24.62 22.09
C THR A 467 -0.13 24.12 20.99
N GLN A 468 0.28 23.15 20.17
CA GLN A 468 -0.61 22.54 19.17
C GLN A 468 -1.68 21.67 19.84
N VAL A 469 -1.29 20.83 20.79
CA VAL A 469 -2.20 20.00 21.59
C VAL A 469 -3.13 20.88 22.41
N ASN A 470 -2.67 21.97 23.03
CA ASN A 470 -3.53 22.94 23.70
C ASN A 470 -4.35 23.84 22.74
N LYS A 471 -4.05 23.87 21.44
CA LYS A 471 -4.95 24.43 20.41
C LYS A 471 -5.99 23.41 19.92
N LEU A 472 -5.67 22.11 19.96
CA LEU A 472 -6.57 20.99 19.67
C LEU A 472 -7.40 20.53 20.89
N LEU A 473 -7.01 20.94 22.10
CA LEU A 473 -7.75 20.72 23.35
C LEU A 473 -8.34 22.03 23.90
N GLY A 474 -7.82 23.19 23.45
CA GLY A 474 -8.40 24.52 23.64
C GLY A 474 -9.64 24.77 22.79
N PHE A 475 -10.43 23.73 22.54
CA PHE A 475 -11.79 23.87 22.07
C PHE A 475 -12.64 24.43 23.21
N SER A 476 -12.89 25.74 23.18
CA SER A 476 -13.88 26.38 24.05
C SER A 476 -15.33 25.99 23.72
N ASP A 477 -15.54 25.18 22.68
CA ASP A 477 -16.84 24.69 22.25
C ASP A 477 -17.00 23.18 22.51
N ARG A 478 -18.11 22.82 23.16
CA ARG A 478 -18.55 21.44 23.41
C ARG A 478 -18.62 20.62 22.13
N GLN A 479 -19.03 21.23 21.02
CA GLN A 479 -19.23 20.55 19.75
C GLN A 479 -17.94 19.91 19.23
N SER A 480 -16.82 20.64 19.25
CA SER A 480 -15.54 20.15 18.73
C SER A 480 -14.91 19.05 19.58
N ILE A 481 -15.24 18.96 20.87
CA ILE A 481 -14.83 17.84 21.73
C ILE A 481 -15.53 16.54 21.30
N PHE A 482 -16.82 16.59 20.97
CA PHE A 482 -17.55 15.43 20.45
C PHE A 482 -17.06 15.05 19.05
N GLU A 483 -16.82 16.02 18.16
CA GLU A 483 -16.27 15.78 16.83
C GLU A 483 -14.88 15.10 16.90
N ALA A 484 -14.00 15.56 17.80
CA ALA A 484 -12.71 14.93 18.03
C ALA A 484 -12.85 13.49 18.58
N CYS A 485 -13.73 13.27 19.56
CA CYS A 485 -13.96 11.95 20.14
C CYS A 485 -14.51 10.97 19.09
N ALA A 486 -15.56 11.36 18.38
CA ALA A 486 -16.17 10.57 17.31
C ALA A 486 -15.17 10.28 16.17
N THR A 487 -14.35 11.26 15.77
CA THR A 487 -13.30 11.06 14.75
C THR A 487 -12.28 10.00 15.19
N VAL A 488 -11.80 10.04 16.44
CA VAL A 488 -10.85 9.03 16.94
C VAL A 488 -11.49 7.65 17.06
N LEU A 489 -12.77 7.55 17.43
CA LEU A 489 -13.51 6.29 17.47
C LEU A 489 -13.75 5.71 16.07
N LEU A 490 -14.08 6.54 15.08
CA LEU A 490 -14.24 6.13 13.68
C LEU A 490 -12.90 5.70 13.05
N LEU A 491 -11.79 6.38 13.36
CA LEU A 491 -10.45 5.92 12.98
C LEU A 491 -10.13 4.56 13.63
N CYS A 492 -10.50 4.38 14.90
CA CYS A 492 -10.35 3.08 15.57
C CYS A 492 -11.15 1.98 14.86
N LEU A 493 -12.40 2.24 14.48
CA LEU A 493 -13.23 1.31 13.70
C LEU A 493 -12.61 0.94 12.35
N THR A 494 -12.12 1.92 11.58
CA THR A 494 -11.48 1.67 10.27
C THR A 494 -10.28 0.72 10.40
N GLU A 495 -9.39 0.99 11.37
CA GLU A 495 -8.21 0.16 11.64
C GLU A 495 -8.56 -1.25 12.18
N LEU A 496 -9.66 -1.37 12.93
CA LEU A 496 -10.17 -2.67 13.39
C LEU A 496 -10.84 -3.46 12.27
N PHE A 497 -11.58 -2.80 11.37
CA PHE A 497 -12.27 -3.44 10.26
C PHE A 497 -11.32 -3.96 9.17
N ASP A 498 -10.16 -3.32 8.99
CA ASP A 498 -9.05 -3.84 8.21
C ASP A 498 -8.47 -5.14 8.80
N GLY A 499 -8.23 -5.15 10.11
CA GLY A 499 -7.81 -6.35 10.87
C GLY A 499 -6.33 -6.73 10.73
N THR A 500 -5.54 -6.07 9.88
CA THR A 500 -4.07 -6.25 9.82
C THR A 500 -3.34 -5.31 10.78
N SER A 501 -3.90 -4.12 10.97
CA SER A 501 -3.28 -3.03 11.74
C SER A 501 -3.17 -3.31 13.24
N ARG A 502 -2.11 -2.79 13.85
CA ARG A 502 -1.96 -2.69 15.32
C ARG A 502 -2.25 -1.27 15.84
N VAL A 503 -2.54 -0.31 14.95
CA VAL A 503 -2.63 1.13 15.27
C VAL A 503 -3.92 1.46 16.03
N TRP A 504 -4.99 0.67 15.86
CA TRP A 504 -6.23 0.79 16.63
C TRP A 504 -6.01 0.88 18.16
N LYS A 505 -4.96 0.22 18.69
CA LYS A 505 -4.59 0.29 20.11
C LYS A 505 -4.28 1.72 20.58
N TRP A 506 -3.71 2.54 19.70
CA TRP A 506 -3.39 3.94 19.99
C TRP A 506 -4.62 4.84 19.84
N HIS A 507 -5.47 4.61 18.83
CA HIS A 507 -6.75 5.32 18.70
C HIS A 507 -7.66 5.06 19.90
N LEU A 508 -7.79 3.81 20.34
CA LEU A 508 -8.57 3.46 21.53
C LEU A 508 -8.00 4.11 22.81
N LYS A 509 -6.67 4.14 22.99
CA LYS A 509 -6.04 4.88 24.10
C LYS A 509 -6.30 6.39 24.02
N ALA A 510 -6.23 6.99 22.84
CA ALA A 510 -6.50 8.41 22.64
C ALA A 510 -7.98 8.76 22.92
N ALA A 511 -8.93 7.94 22.46
CA ALA A 511 -10.34 8.09 22.81
C ALA A 511 -10.57 7.97 24.33
N SER A 512 -9.91 7.02 25.00
CA SER A 512 -9.98 6.88 26.46
C SER A 512 -9.45 8.13 27.18
N ALA A 513 -8.36 8.74 26.70
CA ALA A 513 -7.82 9.98 27.25
C ALA A 513 -8.78 11.18 27.07
N ILE A 514 -9.46 11.28 25.92
CA ILE A 514 -10.50 12.30 25.68
C ILE A 514 -11.67 12.10 26.65
N LEU A 515 -12.20 10.87 26.76
CA LEU A 515 -13.33 10.55 27.64
C LEU A 515 -13.01 10.75 29.12
N LYS A 516 -11.78 10.47 29.55
CA LYS A 516 -11.31 10.71 30.93
C LYS A 516 -10.96 12.18 31.21
N SER A 517 -10.93 13.05 30.20
CA SER A 517 -10.57 14.46 30.39
C SER A 517 -11.62 15.20 31.24
N PRO A 518 -11.22 16.17 32.08
CA PRO A 518 -12.18 16.97 32.85
C PRO A 518 -13.10 17.79 31.95
N ALA A 519 -12.62 18.20 30.76
CA ALA A 519 -13.41 18.88 29.75
C ALA A 519 -14.56 18.02 29.19
N PHE A 520 -14.38 16.69 29.07
CA PHE A 520 -15.45 15.77 28.65
C PHE A 520 -16.38 15.39 29.81
N GLN A 521 -15.82 15.14 30.99
CA GLN A 521 -16.57 14.75 32.20
C GLN A 521 -17.47 15.87 32.74
N THR A 522 -17.20 17.14 32.42
CA THR A 522 -18.06 18.28 32.79
C THR A 522 -19.16 18.59 31.78
N LEU A 523 -19.25 17.85 30.66
CA LEU A 523 -20.30 18.02 29.67
C LEU A 523 -21.64 17.47 30.18
N ILE A 524 -22.72 18.21 29.91
CA ILE A 524 -24.08 17.72 30.11
C ILE A 524 -24.31 16.53 29.17
N PRO A 525 -24.81 15.38 29.66
CA PRO A 525 -25.15 14.24 28.81
C PRO A 525 -26.07 14.63 27.65
N SER A 526 -25.66 14.28 26.44
CA SER A 526 -26.38 14.47 25.19
C SER A 526 -26.38 13.19 24.35
N ASP A 527 -27.06 13.19 23.21
CA ASP A 527 -27.06 12.06 22.30
C ASP A 527 -25.66 11.76 21.76
N GLU A 528 -24.86 12.80 21.46
CA GLU A 528 -23.48 12.69 21.00
C GLU A 528 -22.54 12.15 22.09
N TRP A 529 -22.72 12.59 23.34
CA TRP A 529 -22.02 12.05 24.51
C TRP A 529 -22.31 10.56 24.69
N THR A 530 -23.59 10.19 24.61
CA THR A 530 -24.07 8.82 24.77
C THR A 530 -23.55 7.92 23.67
N PHE A 531 -23.54 8.40 22.42
CA PHE A 531 -22.94 7.71 21.28
C PHE A 531 -21.44 7.47 21.46
N CYS A 532 -20.67 8.51 21.81
CA CYS A 532 -19.22 8.39 21.98
C CYS A 532 -18.86 7.42 23.11
N LEU A 533 -19.55 7.49 24.25
CA LEU A 533 -19.32 6.60 25.38
C LEU A 533 -19.71 5.15 25.06
N SER A 534 -20.83 4.95 24.38
CA SER A 534 -21.32 3.61 24.02
C SER A 534 -20.46 2.93 22.96
N LEU A 535 -20.08 3.67 21.91
CA LEU A 535 -19.18 3.16 20.88
C LEU A 535 -17.79 2.87 21.48
N PHE A 536 -17.28 3.75 22.35
CA PHE A 536 -16.03 3.45 23.06
C PHE A 536 -16.14 2.16 23.88
N HIS A 537 -17.20 2.01 24.68
CA HIS A 537 -17.38 0.84 25.55
C HIS A 537 -17.46 -0.46 24.74
N TYR A 538 -18.25 -0.48 23.67
CA TYR A 538 -18.29 -1.60 22.72
C TYR A 538 -16.90 -1.96 22.18
N LEU A 539 -16.17 -0.99 21.62
CA LEU A 539 -14.83 -1.21 21.05
C LEU A 539 -13.83 -1.66 22.11
N ASP A 540 -13.87 -1.05 23.30
CA ASP A 540 -12.96 -1.36 24.39
C ASP A 540 -13.21 -2.77 24.91
N ALA A 541 -14.47 -3.15 25.16
CA ALA A 541 -14.87 -4.48 25.60
C ALA A 541 -14.48 -5.56 24.58
N MET A 542 -14.80 -5.40 23.30
CA MET A 542 -14.40 -6.36 22.26
C MET A 542 -12.88 -6.43 22.10
N SER A 543 -12.18 -5.30 22.27
CA SER A 543 -10.72 -5.29 22.31
C SER A 543 -10.11 -5.94 23.56
N THR A 544 -10.87 -6.23 24.63
CA THR A 544 -10.32 -6.95 25.80
C THR A 544 -9.90 -8.37 25.43
N ILE A 545 -10.59 -9.00 24.47
CA ILE A 545 -10.15 -10.25 23.84
C ILE A 545 -8.77 -9.99 23.20
N SER A 546 -8.73 -9.03 22.27
CA SER A 546 -7.56 -8.34 21.69
C SER A 546 -6.33 -8.29 22.62
N ARG A 547 -6.51 -7.60 23.75
CA ARG A 547 -5.47 -7.12 24.66
C ARG A 547 -5.18 -8.07 25.82
N CYS A 548 -6.10 -8.97 26.16
CA CYS A 548 -6.09 -9.78 27.40
C CYS A 548 -5.80 -8.92 28.66
N LYS A 549 -6.38 -7.71 28.71
CA LYS A 549 -6.24 -6.70 29.76
C LYS A 549 -7.60 -6.04 30.02
N ALA A 550 -7.75 -5.41 31.18
CA ALA A 550 -8.96 -4.66 31.59
C ALA A 550 -9.49 -3.70 30.51
N PRO A 551 -10.80 -3.40 30.50
CA PRO A 551 -11.33 -2.19 29.86
C PRO A 551 -10.54 -0.95 30.31
N LEU A 552 -10.17 -0.07 29.37
CA LEU A 552 -9.35 1.09 29.63
C LEU A 552 -10.03 2.14 30.51
N LEU A 553 -11.37 2.26 30.46
CA LEU A 553 -12.10 3.13 31.39
C LEU A 553 -12.05 2.63 32.85
N GLN A 554 -11.85 1.33 33.07
CA GLN A 554 -11.82 0.66 34.38
C GLN A 554 -10.38 0.21 34.75
N SER A 555 -9.37 1.00 34.36
CA SER A 555 -7.95 0.64 34.49
C SER A 555 -7.43 0.44 35.91
N ASN A 556 -8.22 0.78 36.94
CA ASN A 556 -7.81 0.76 38.35
C ASN A 556 -8.33 -0.49 39.10
N ASP A 557 -9.07 -1.36 38.41
CA ASP A 557 -9.74 -2.51 39.00
C ASP A 557 -8.77 -3.62 39.41
N SER A 558 -8.82 -3.98 40.69
CA SER A 558 -8.13 -5.12 41.28
C SER A 558 -8.97 -6.40 41.16
N MET A 559 -8.33 -7.57 41.31
CA MET A 559 -9.03 -8.86 41.46
C MET A 559 -10.04 -8.84 42.62
N THR A 560 -9.75 -8.07 43.68
CA THR A 560 -10.67 -7.86 44.83
C THR A 560 -11.97 -7.17 44.45
N ASP A 561 -11.98 -6.41 43.35
CA ASP A 561 -13.17 -5.69 42.92
C ASP A 561 -14.11 -6.61 42.11
N LEU A 562 -13.60 -7.70 41.52
CA LEU A 562 -14.41 -8.71 40.82
C LEU A 562 -15.35 -9.45 41.77
N THR A 563 -14.95 -9.63 43.03
CA THR A 563 -15.75 -10.24 44.11
C THR A 563 -16.59 -9.23 44.90
N SER A 564 -16.61 -7.95 44.49
CA SER A 564 -17.38 -6.91 45.17
C SER A 564 -18.79 -6.75 44.56
N SER A 565 -19.82 -6.82 45.40
CA SER A 565 -21.23 -6.67 44.98
C SER A 565 -21.64 -5.24 44.57
N LEU A 566 -20.69 -4.29 44.55
CA LEU A 566 -20.92 -2.85 44.37
C LEU A 566 -20.57 -2.33 42.97
N ARG A 567 -20.10 -3.19 42.05
CA ARG A 567 -19.83 -2.81 40.66
C ARG A 567 -21.12 -2.42 39.93
N ARG A 568 -21.34 -1.11 39.76
CA ARG A 568 -22.31 -0.56 38.80
C ARG A 568 -21.89 -0.95 37.38
N SER A 569 -22.85 -1.12 36.47
CA SER A 569 -22.54 -1.29 35.04
C SER A 569 -21.73 -0.11 34.52
N SER A 570 -20.83 -0.38 33.57
CA SER A 570 -20.03 0.63 32.88
C SER A 570 -20.89 1.56 32.03
N VAL A 571 -22.05 1.05 31.58
CA VAL A 571 -23.05 1.78 30.83
C VAL A 571 -23.93 2.53 31.84
N PRO A 572 -24.11 3.85 31.71
CA PRO A 572 -25.06 4.58 32.56
C PRO A 572 -26.45 3.98 32.43
N ASP A 573 -27.23 3.99 33.52
CA ASP A 573 -28.62 3.53 33.56
C ASP A 573 -29.54 4.53 32.82
N LEU A 574 -29.33 4.64 31.51
CA LEU A 574 -30.01 5.53 30.58
C LEU A 574 -31.29 4.85 30.09
N ASP A 575 -32.32 5.03 30.91
CA ASP A 575 -33.68 4.55 30.74
C ASP A 575 -34.15 4.62 29.26
N LYS A 576 -34.29 3.45 28.63
CA LYS A 576 -35.09 3.18 27.42
C LYS A 576 -34.96 4.18 26.28
N THR A 577 -33.79 4.21 25.63
CA THR A 577 -33.69 4.73 24.25
C THR A 577 -33.30 3.62 23.27
N ARG A 578 -34.07 3.50 22.18
CA ARG A 578 -33.80 2.63 20.99
C ARG A 578 -32.44 2.88 20.30
N SER A 579 -31.63 3.79 20.85
CA SER A 579 -30.31 4.20 20.36
C SER A 579 -29.22 3.20 20.74
N LEU A 580 -29.26 2.67 21.97
CA LEU A 580 -28.22 1.76 22.48
C LEU A 580 -28.24 0.40 21.75
N ASP A 581 -29.43 -0.12 21.44
CA ASP A 581 -29.61 -1.35 20.66
C ASP A 581 -28.91 -1.30 19.29
N ALA A 582 -28.75 -0.11 18.70
CA ALA A 582 -28.16 0.07 17.38
C ALA A 582 -26.62 -0.02 17.36
N ILE A 583 -25.94 0.13 18.52
CA ILE A 583 -24.48 0.01 18.62
C ILE A 583 -24.07 -1.42 19.01
N TYR A 584 -24.74 -2.01 20.01
CA TYR A 584 -24.36 -3.32 20.53
C TYR A 584 -25.05 -4.49 19.83
N GLY A 585 -26.25 -4.29 19.26
CA GLY A 585 -27.09 -5.34 18.63
C GLY A 585 -27.70 -6.37 19.61
N ILE A 586 -27.12 -6.52 20.80
CA ILE A 586 -27.51 -7.39 21.91
C ILE A 586 -27.32 -6.64 23.25
N SER A 587 -27.66 -7.29 24.38
CA SER A 587 -27.54 -6.67 25.71
C SER A 587 -26.14 -6.12 26.03
N PRO A 588 -25.97 -4.81 26.34
CA PRO A 588 -24.68 -4.21 26.68
C PRO A 588 -23.99 -4.85 27.90
N ALA A 589 -24.77 -5.44 28.82
CA ALA A 589 -24.24 -6.13 30.00
C ALA A 589 -23.29 -7.29 29.64
N LEU A 590 -23.50 -7.96 28.52
CA LEU A 590 -22.61 -9.03 28.05
C LEU A 590 -21.18 -8.53 27.73
N PHE A 591 -21.04 -7.26 27.35
CA PHE A 591 -19.75 -6.64 27.08
C PHE A 591 -19.01 -6.28 28.39
N ASP A 592 -19.74 -5.92 29.45
CA ASP A 592 -19.19 -5.82 30.81
C ASP A 592 -18.67 -7.18 31.30
N TYR A 593 -19.46 -8.25 31.13
CA TYR A 593 -19.05 -9.62 31.50
C TYR A 593 -17.82 -10.09 30.70
N LEU A 594 -17.80 -9.87 29.38
CA LEU A 594 -16.64 -10.16 28.53
C LEU A 594 -15.38 -9.42 29.00
N GLY A 595 -15.51 -8.14 29.38
CA GLY A 595 -14.42 -7.34 29.93
C GLY A 595 -13.90 -7.88 31.27
N MET A 596 -14.78 -8.28 32.18
CA MET A 596 -14.42 -8.86 33.47
C MET A 596 -13.78 -10.26 33.33
N VAL A 597 -14.27 -11.10 32.40
CA VAL A 597 -13.68 -12.41 32.09
C VAL A 597 -12.26 -12.24 31.50
N ASN A 598 -12.04 -11.29 30.59
CA ASN A 598 -10.69 -11.02 30.07
C ASN A 598 -9.79 -10.25 31.06
N LEU A 599 -10.34 -9.55 32.06
CA LEU A 599 -9.58 -9.07 33.22
C LEU A 599 -9.10 -10.26 34.07
N LEU A 600 -9.96 -11.24 34.38
CA LEU A 600 -9.54 -12.45 35.10
C LEU A 600 -8.43 -13.19 34.34
N ALA A 601 -8.48 -13.24 33.01
CA ALA A 601 -7.41 -13.81 32.18
C ALA A 601 -6.02 -13.17 32.44
N ASN A 602 -5.96 -11.85 32.66
CA ASN A 602 -4.73 -11.11 33.00
C ASN A 602 -4.12 -11.50 34.37
N HIS A 603 -4.86 -12.23 35.20
CA HIS A 603 -4.40 -12.76 36.49
C HIS A 603 -4.07 -14.26 36.45
N ARG A 604 -4.26 -14.95 35.31
CA ARG A 604 -3.94 -16.38 35.17
C ARG A 604 -2.48 -16.72 35.51
N SER A 605 -1.57 -15.79 35.24
CA SER A 605 -0.14 -15.88 35.58
C SER A 605 0.17 -15.85 37.08
N ARG A 606 -0.75 -15.31 37.88
CA ARG A 606 -0.59 -15.12 39.33
C ARG A 606 -1.07 -16.34 40.15
N ARG A 607 -1.52 -17.40 39.50
CA ARG A 607 -1.91 -18.71 40.09
C ARG A 607 -0.65 -19.52 40.46
N VAL A 608 0.10 -19.05 41.47
CA VAL A 608 1.42 -19.59 41.83
C VAL A 608 1.36 -20.47 43.09
N ASP A 609 0.31 -20.30 43.90
CA ASP A 609 0.15 -20.95 45.21
C ASP A 609 -1.33 -21.28 45.49
N GLU A 610 -1.60 -22.09 46.51
CA GLU A 610 -2.97 -22.53 46.82
C GLU A 610 -3.93 -21.38 47.18
N LEU A 611 -3.45 -20.29 47.78
CA LEU A 611 -4.31 -19.14 48.13
C LEU A 611 -4.65 -18.30 46.89
N SER A 612 -3.69 -18.10 45.98
CA SER A 612 -3.97 -17.43 44.71
C SER A 612 -4.85 -18.27 43.77
N GLU A 613 -4.74 -19.59 43.78
CA GLU A 613 -5.65 -20.50 43.07
C GLU A 613 -7.07 -20.43 43.63
N VAL A 614 -7.24 -20.49 44.96
CA VAL A 614 -8.57 -20.37 45.60
C VAL A 614 -9.19 -18.99 45.34
N GLY A 615 -8.42 -17.91 45.43
CA GLY A 615 -8.89 -16.56 45.10
C GLY A 615 -9.28 -16.40 43.62
N PHE A 616 -8.53 -17.03 42.72
CA PHE A 616 -8.82 -17.03 41.28
C PHE A 616 -10.11 -17.81 40.95
N ARG A 617 -10.29 -18.99 41.56
CA ARG A 617 -11.52 -19.79 41.39
C ARG A 617 -12.74 -19.08 41.98
N ALA A 618 -12.64 -18.55 43.20
CA ALA A 618 -13.74 -17.79 43.81
C ALA A 618 -14.14 -16.54 43.00
N ALA A 619 -13.19 -15.88 42.31
CA ALA A 619 -13.48 -14.78 41.40
C ALA A 619 -14.11 -15.24 40.07
N ALA A 620 -13.85 -16.48 39.63
CA ALA A 620 -14.50 -17.10 38.49
C ALA A 620 -15.94 -17.52 38.82
N ASP A 621 -16.13 -18.22 39.95
CA ASP A 621 -17.43 -18.67 40.43
C ASP A 621 -18.40 -17.48 40.60
N HIS A 622 -17.93 -16.39 41.23
CA HIS A 622 -18.73 -15.16 41.38
C HIS A 622 -19.02 -14.46 40.03
N LEU A 623 -18.20 -14.65 38.99
CA LEU A 623 -18.53 -14.16 37.65
C LEU A 623 -19.58 -15.05 36.96
N GLU A 624 -19.58 -16.36 37.21
CA GLU A 624 -20.60 -17.28 36.70
C GLU A 624 -21.96 -17.03 37.39
N ASP A 625 -21.99 -16.92 38.73
CA ASP A 625 -23.17 -16.52 39.52
C ASP A 625 -23.79 -15.23 38.96
N ARG A 626 -22.97 -14.21 38.66
CA ARG A 626 -23.45 -12.92 38.12
C ARG A 626 -23.96 -13.00 36.68
N ILE A 627 -23.57 -14.00 35.89
CA ILE A 627 -24.13 -14.24 34.55
C ILE A 627 -25.46 -15.00 34.69
N ASP A 628 -25.56 -15.94 35.64
CA ASP A 628 -26.79 -16.66 35.97
C ASP A 628 -27.88 -15.72 36.51
N ASP A 629 -27.54 -14.86 37.49
CA ASP A 629 -28.43 -13.82 38.01
C ASP A 629 -28.93 -12.91 36.89
N TRP A 630 -28.01 -12.42 36.03
CA TRP A 630 -28.37 -11.59 34.88
C TRP A 630 -29.28 -12.33 33.89
N ARG A 631 -29.06 -13.63 33.66
CA ARG A 631 -29.88 -14.41 32.74
C ARG A 631 -31.30 -14.58 33.27
N ALA A 632 -31.45 -14.90 34.57
CA ALA A 632 -32.76 -14.98 35.21
C ALA A 632 -33.50 -13.63 35.15
N ASP A 633 -32.77 -12.53 35.37
CA ASP A 633 -33.30 -11.17 35.23
C ASP A 633 -33.72 -10.86 33.78
N TYR A 634 -32.90 -11.23 32.79
CA TYR A 634 -33.17 -11.05 31.37
C TYR A 634 -34.43 -11.83 30.95
N ASP A 635 -34.54 -13.11 31.31
CA ASP A 635 -35.72 -13.93 31.00
C ASP A 635 -36.99 -13.41 31.69
N SER A 636 -36.89 -12.84 32.90
CA SER A 636 -38.04 -12.21 33.57
C SER A 636 -38.50 -10.91 32.90
N LYS A 637 -37.58 -10.17 32.27
CA LYS A 637 -37.80 -8.90 31.56
C LYS A 637 -38.10 -9.13 30.07
N SER A 638 -37.89 -10.34 29.56
CA SER A 638 -38.09 -10.74 28.17
C SER A 638 -39.59 -10.76 27.82
N SER A 639 -40.11 -9.61 27.41
CA SER A 639 -41.46 -9.51 26.88
C SER A 639 -41.59 -10.24 25.54
N ALA A 640 -42.80 -10.70 25.21
CA ALA A 640 -43.10 -11.39 23.95
C ALA A 640 -42.86 -10.54 22.67
N ASP A 641 -42.52 -9.24 22.81
CA ASP A 641 -42.21 -8.30 21.72
C ASP A 641 -40.69 -8.21 21.38
N LEU A 642 -39.81 -8.96 22.05
CA LEU A 642 -38.38 -9.00 21.71
C LEU A 642 -38.14 -9.66 20.33
N ASP A 643 -37.21 -9.09 19.56
CA ASP A 643 -36.78 -9.70 18.30
C ASP A 643 -36.14 -11.07 18.58
N ARG A 644 -36.72 -12.11 17.97
CA ARG A 644 -36.30 -13.50 18.17
C ARG A 644 -34.88 -13.75 17.71
N ASP A 645 -34.38 -12.96 16.76
CA ASP A 645 -32.99 -13.04 16.33
C ASP A 645 -32.04 -12.40 17.36
N THR A 646 -32.44 -11.30 18.01
CA THR A 646 -31.68 -10.67 19.10
C THR A 646 -31.58 -11.58 20.33
N ASP A 647 -32.65 -12.28 20.72
CA ASP A 647 -32.62 -13.27 21.81
C ASP A 647 -31.64 -14.43 21.51
N ARG A 648 -31.66 -14.94 20.27
CA ARG A 648 -30.73 -15.99 19.81
C ARG A 648 -29.28 -15.52 19.77
N ALA A 649 -29.03 -14.30 19.28
CA ALA A 649 -27.69 -13.72 19.26
C ALA A 649 -27.18 -13.43 20.68
N THR A 650 -28.05 -12.92 21.56
CA THR A 650 -27.77 -12.71 22.99
C THR A 650 -27.38 -14.03 23.66
N THR A 651 -28.16 -15.09 23.43
CA THR A 651 -27.87 -16.44 23.94
C THR A 651 -26.55 -17.00 23.37
N ALA A 652 -26.30 -16.88 22.06
CA ALA A 652 -25.04 -17.31 21.46
C ALA A 652 -23.82 -16.57 22.05
N PHE A 653 -23.95 -15.28 22.38
CA PHE A 653 -22.89 -14.46 22.95
C PHE A 653 -22.66 -14.74 24.44
N GLU A 654 -23.72 -14.93 25.22
CA GLU A 654 -23.68 -15.40 26.62
C GLU A 654 -22.89 -16.71 26.73
N TRP A 655 -23.26 -17.73 25.95
CA TRP A 655 -22.60 -19.03 25.98
C TRP A 655 -21.15 -18.98 25.45
N ALA A 656 -20.82 -18.03 24.57
CA ALA A 656 -19.44 -17.75 24.17
C ALA A 656 -18.60 -17.12 25.30
N ILE A 657 -19.19 -16.27 26.14
CA ILE A 657 -18.55 -15.73 27.35
C ILE A 657 -18.32 -16.84 28.38
N ARG A 658 -19.31 -17.70 28.63
CA ARG A 658 -19.17 -18.87 29.54
C ARG A 658 -18.06 -19.82 29.06
N LEU A 659 -18.03 -20.14 27.76
CA LEU A 659 -16.97 -20.95 27.18
C LEU A 659 -15.60 -20.25 27.29
N ARG A 660 -15.54 -18.93 27.14
CA ARG A 660 -14.31 -18.15 27.35
C ARG A 660 -13.84 -18.19 28.81
N LEU A 661 -14.75 -18.08 29.78
CA LEU A 661 -14.45 -18.20 31.21
C LEU A 661 -13.88 -19.59 31.53
N HIS A 662 -14.53 -20.66 31.04
CA HIS A 662 -14.03 -22.03 31.18
C HIS A 662 -12.61 -22.20 30.58
N GLN A 663 -12.35 -21.65 29.39
CA GLN A 663 -11.01 -21.65 28.78
C GLN A 663 -9.93 -20.94 29.61
N ILE A 664 -10.32 -19.98 30.46
CA ILE A 664 -9.43 -19.23 31.35
C ILE A 664 -9.15 -20.00 32.65
N VAL A 665 -10.17 -20.67 33.21
CA VAL A 665 -10.08 -21.42 34.47
C VAL A 665 -9.46 -22.80 34.26
N GLU A 666 -10.07 -23.65 33.42
CA GLU A 666 -9.70 -25.07 33.26
C GLU A 666 -8.85 -25.33 32.01
N GLY A 667 -8.83 -24.41 31.04
CA GLY A 667 -8.00 -24.50 29.83
C GLY A 667 -8.76 -24.93 28.58
N TYR A 668 -8.03 -25.30 27.53
CA TYR A 668 -8.56 -25.51 26.18
C TYR A 668 -8.92 -26.98 25.87
N ASP A 669 -9.38 -27.75 26.87
CA ASP A 669 -9.78 -29.15 26.63
C ASP A 669 -11.12 -29.22 25.88
N VAL A 670 -11.04 -29.56 24.59
CA VAL A 670 -12.19 -29.70 23.69
C VAL A 670 -13.03 -30.96 23.94
N LEU A 671 -12.58 -31.88 24.79
CA LEU A 671 -13.31 -33.11 25.17
C LEU A 671 -14.18 -32.92 26.42
N HIS A 672 -14.05 -31.78 27.12
CA HIS A 672 -14.80 -31.51 28.33
C HIS A 672 -16.30 -31.33 28.06
N GLU A 673 -17.17 -31.97 28.85
CA GLU A 673 -18.63 -31.99 28.63
C GLU A 673 -19.26 -30.58 28.58
N PHE A 674 -18.74 -29.66 29.39
CA PHE A 674 -19.17 -28.25 29.36
C PHE A 674 -18.83 -27.55 28.04
N VAL A 675 -17.67 -27.86 27.43
CA VAL A 675 -17.28 -27.29 26.13
C VAL A 675 -18.21 -27.79 25.03
N GLU A 676 -18.52 -29.08 25.03
CA GLU A 676 -19.48 -29.68 24.11
C GLU A 676 -20.88 -29.05 24.24
N ARG A 677 -21.36 -28.84 25.47
CA ARG A 677 -22.62 -28.14 25.76
C ARG A 677 -22.62 -26.71 25.23
N CYS A 678 -21.57 -25.94 25.53
CA CYS A 678 -21.43 -24.56 25.05
C CYS A 678 -21.40 -24.48 23.51
N VAL A 679 -20.57 -25.29 22.86
CA VAL A 679 -20.48 -25.36 21.39
C VAL A 679 -21.83 -25.73 20.77
N GLY A 680 -22.53 -26.72 21.35
CA GLY A 680 -23.88 -27.10 20.94
C GLY A 680 -24.86 -25.92 21.01
N THR A 681 -24.99 -25.28 22.17
CA THR A 681 -25.94 -24.17 22.38
C THR A 681 -25.64 -22.96 21.50
N ILE A 682 -24.36 -22.60 21.30
CA ILE A 682 -23.96 -21.50 20.40
C ILE A 682 -24.39 -21.82 18.97
N LEU A 683 -24.02 -22.99 18.43
CA LEU A 683 -24.30 -23.33 17.03
C LEU A 683 -25.78 -23.57 16.78
N GLU A 684 -26.53 -24.11 17.73
CA GLU A 684 -27.98 -24.29 17.64
C GLU A 684 -28.72 -22.94 17.63
N SER A 685 -28.23 -21.96 18.38
CA SER A 685 -28.76 -20.59 18.40
C SER A 685 -28.45 -19.86 17.09
N VAL A 686 -27.19 -19.90 16.64
CA VAL A 686 -26.73 -19.23 15.41
C VAL A 686 -27.41 -19.77 14.15
N GLN A 687 -27.54 -21.10 14.00
CA GLN A 687 -28.19 -21.70 12.81
C GLN A 687 -29.67 -21.32 12.66
N ARG A 688 -30.33 -20.87 13.73
CA ARG A 688 -31.72 -20.41 13.68
C ARG A 688 -31.88 -18.96 13.25
N ILE A 689 -30.80 -18.17 13.27
CA ILE A 689 -30.78 -16.78 12.82
C ILE A 689 -30.69 -16.78 11.29
N PRO A 690 -31.64 -16.16 10.55
CA PRO A 690 -31.55 -15.99 9.11
C PRO A 690 -30.22 -15.33 8.68
N TYR A 691 -29.74 -15.67 7.49
CA TYR A 691 -28.63 -14.93 6.89
C TYR A 691 -29.06 -13.48 6.61
N ALA A 692 -28.15 -12.53 6.79
CA ALA A 692 -28.40 -11.09 6.69
C ALA A 692 -29.42 -10.53 7.71
N SER A 693 -29.62 -11.22 8.84
CA SER A 693 -30.28 -10.61 10.01
C SER A 693 -29.43 -9.46 10.58
N ARG A 694 -30.06 -8.51 11.28
CA ARG A 694 -29.38 -7.30 11.79
C ARG A 694 -28.29 -7.58 12.83
N VAL A 695 -28.39 -8.74 13.47
CA VAL A 695 -27.47 -9.20 14.54
C VAL A 695 -26.28 -10.02 14.02
N GLU A 696 -26.11 -10.16 12.69
CA GLU A 696 -24.99 -10.93 12.09
C GLU A 696 -23.62 -10.47 12.59
N GLY A 697 -23.38 -9.16 12.75
CA GLY A 697 -22.12 -8.62 13.27
C GLY A 697 -21.78 -9.18 14.66
N CYS A 698 -22.77 -9.31 15.54
CA CYS A 698 -22.61 -9.87 16.88
C CYS A 698 -22.18 -11.34 16.89
N LEU A 699 -22.28 -12.06 15.76
CA LEU A 699 -22.01 -13.50 15.70
C LEU A 699 -20.54 -13.84 15.47
N LEU A 700 -19.67 -12.89 15.11
CA LEU A 700 -18.26 -13.18 14.81
C LEU A 700 -17.51 -13.78 16.01
N PHE A 701 -17.63 -13.16 17.19
CA PHE A 701 -17.04 -13.68 18.43
C PHE A 701 -17.59 -15.09 18.80
N PRO A 702 -18.92 -15.32 18.89
CA PRO A 702 -19.48 -16.65 19.14
C PRO A 702 -19.02 -17.72 18.14
N LEU A 703 -19.00 -17.40 16.84
CA LEU A 703 -18.56 -18.32 15.78
C LEU A 703 -17.08 -18.69 15.91
N VAL A 704 -16.20 -17.73 16.27
CA VAL A 704 -14.77 -18.03 16.48
C VAL A 704 -14.54 -18.87 17.73
N ILE A 705 -15.23 -18.59 18.85
CA ILE A 705 -15.05 -19.36 20.09
C ILE A 705 -15.63 -20.78 19.96
N ALA A 706 -16.81 -20.94 19.36
CA ALA A 706 -17.38 -22.27 19.12
C ALA A 706 -16.62 -23.05 18.02
N GLY A 707 -16.19 -22.37 16.95
CA GLY A 707 -15.47 -22.97 15.83
C GLY A 707 -14.07 -23.47 16.21
N SER A 708 -13.34 -22.70 17.03
CA SER A 708 -12.03 -23.13 17.56
C SER A 708 -12.14 -24.31 18.51
N SER A 709 -13.23 -24.36 19.29
CA SER A 709 -13.51 -25.45 20.25
C SER A 709 -14.20 -26.68 19.61
N SER A 710 -14.47 -26.66 18.30
CA SER A 710 -15.19 -27.75 17.61
C SER A 710 -14.25 -28.84 17.11
N ILE A 711 -14.54 -30.10 17.45
CA ILE A 711 -13.86 -31.29 16.91
C ILE A 711 -14.53 -31.87 15.65
N SER A 712 -15.87 -31.82 15.53
CA SER A 712 -16.57 -32.33 14.33
C SER A 712 -16.30 -31.44 13.10
N VAL A 713 -15.96 -32.08 11.99
CA VAL A 713 -15.83 -31.43 10.67
C VAL A 713 -17.14 -30.75 10.26
N GLU A 714 -18.30 -31.32 10.59
CA GLU A 714 -19.62 -30.77 10.25
C GLU A 714 -19.82 -29.41 10.93
N ARG A 715 -19.49 -29.31 12.23
CA ARG A 715 -19.57 -28.05 12.98
C ARG A 715 -18.58 -27.01 12.48
N ARG A 716 -17.36 -27.42 12.13
CA ARG A 716 -16.36 -26.54 11.50
C ARG A 716 -16.86 -26.00 10.15
N MET A 717 -17.56 -26.82 9.35
CA MET A 717 -18.16 -26.39 8.09
C MET A 717 -19.33 -25.41 8.31
N ILE A 718 -20.22 -25.66 9.27
CA ILE A 718 -21.31 -24.73 9.64
C ILE A 718 -20.73 -23.35 10.02
N VAL A 719 -19.70 -23.32 10.87
CA VAL A 719 -19.02 -22.07 11.26
C VAL A 719 -18.36 -21.40 10.06
N LYS A 720 -17.61 -22.16 9.25
CA LYS A 720 -16.92 -21.64 8.07
C LYS A 720 -17.90 -21.06 7.05
N GLU A 721 -19.00 -21.76 6.77
CA GLU A 721 -20.04 -21.30 5.85
C GLU A 721 -20.64 -19.98 6.35
N ARG A 722 -21.03 -19.89 7.64
CA ARG A 722 -21.62 -18.67 8.18
C ARG A 722 -20.66 -17.48 8.09
N ILE A 723 -19.38 -17.67 8.45
CA ILE A 723 -18.37 -16.62 8.32
C ILE A 723 -18.11 -16.26 6.84
N MET A 724 -18.11 -17.22 5.92
CA MET A 724 -18.00 -16.93 4.48
C MET A 724 -19.21 -16.15 3.94
N VAL A 725 -20.42 -16.38 4.45
CA VAL A 725 -21.58 -15.54 4.10
C VAL A 725 -21.39 -14.14 4.67
N MET A 726 -21.00 -13.98 5.93
CA MET A 726 -20.71 -12.67 6.55
C MET A 726 -19.61 -11.91 5.80
N GLU A 727 -18.54 -12.59 5.36
CA GLU A 727 -17.46 -12.01 4.56
C GLU A 727 -17.99 -11.43 3.24
N ASN A 728 -18.88 -12.15 2.55
CA ASN A 728 -19.46 -11.72 1.28
C ASN A 728 -20.57 -10.67 1.42
N THR A 729 -21.27 -10.59 2.56
CA THR A 729 -22.37 -9.63 2.78
C THR A 729 -21.95 -8.35 3.48
N LEU A 730 -20.98 -8.41 4.42
CA LEU A 730 -20.49 -7.25 5.18
C LEU A 730 -19.20 -6.65 4.58
N GLY A 731 -18.41 -7.44 3.85
CA GLY A 731 -17.26 -6.94 3.08
C GLY A 731 -16.05 -6.45 3.88
N PHE A 732 -16.04 -6.62 5.20
CA PHE A 732 -14.93 -6.17 6.06
C PHE A 732 -13.80 -7.20 6.19
N SER A 733 -12.55 -6.75 6.01
CA SER A 733 -11.35 -7.59 6.00
C SER A 733 -11.09 -8.37 7.29
N HIS A 734 -11.44 -7.85 8.47
CA HIS A 734 -11.26 -8.56 9.74
C HIS A 734 -12.05 -9.89 9.82
N ILE A 735 -13.20 -9.99 9.14
CA ILE A 735 -14.00 -11.23 9.05
C ILE A 735 -13.23 -12.31 8.28
N HIS A 736 -12.59 -11.93 7.15
CA HIS A 736 -11.71 -12.80 6.39
C HIS A 736 -10.53 -13.30 7.24
N HIS A 737 -9.89 -12.40 8.00
CA HIS A 737 -8.79 -12.77 8.89
C HIS A 737 -9.24 -13.68 10.06
N ALA A 738 -10.44 -13.49 10.60
CA ALA A 738 -11.02 -14.39 11.60
C ALA A 738 -11.28 -15.80 11.03
N ARG A 739 -11.70 -15.91 9.76
CA ARG A 739 -11.79 -17.21 9.06
C ARG A 739 -10.42 -17.86 8.85
N GLN A 740 -9.42 -17.09 8.39
CA GLN A 740 -8.05 -17.60 8.24
C GLN A 740 -7.47 -18.12 9.56
N LEU A 741 -7.72 -17.41 10.66
CA LEU A 741 -7.33 -17.82 12.01
C LEU A 741 -7.95 -19.17 12.39
N LEU A 742 -9.26 -19.35 12.18
CA LEU A 742 -9.92 -20.64 12.43
C LEU A 742 -9.36 -21.77 11.55
N GLU A 743 -9.14 -21.50 10.26
CA GLU A 743 -8.53 -22.48 9.35
C GLU A 743 -7.11 -22.88 9.79
N THR A 744 -6.35 -21.95 10.39
CA THR A 744 -5.03 -22.23 10.96
C THR A 744 -5.12 -23.07 12.24
N VAL A 745 -6.07 -22.76 13.15
CA VAL A 745 -6.35 -23.59 14.34
C VAL A 745 -6.74 -25.01 13.93
N TRP A 746 -7.60 -25.17 12.93
CA TRP A 746 -8.04 -26.50 12.45
C TRP A 746 -6.93 -27.30 11.75
N LYS A 747 -5.95 -26.63 11.11
CA LYS A 747 -4.77 -27.28 10.51
C LYS A 747 -3.76 -27.77 11.54
N GLY A 748 -3.66 -27.10 12.70
CA GLY A 748 -2.74 -27.47 13.78
C GLY A 748 -3.21 -28.64 14.65
N GLY A 749 -4.50 -28.97 14.62
CA GLY A 749 -5.15 -29.90 15.57
C GLY A 749 -4.86 -31.39 15.39
N ASN A 750 -3.59 -31.80 15.42
CA ASN A 750 -3.21 -33.22 15.55
C ASN A 750 -3.26 -33.71 17.01
N SER A 751 -3.25 -32.81 18.00
CA SER A 751 -3.57 -33.11 19.40
C SER A 751 -4.59 -32.11 19.96
N PRO A 752 -5.42 -32.48 20.97
CA PRO A 752 -6.37 -31.55 21.58
C PRO A 752 -5.68 -30.36 22.27
N SER A 753 -4.42 -30.51 22.71
CA SER A 753 -3.60 -29.43 23.27
C SER A 753 -3.18 -28.35 22.26
N ASP A 754 -3.24 -28.62 20.94
CA ASP A 754 -2.79 -27.68 19.90
C ASP A 754 -3.87 -26.66 19.50
N LEU A 755 -5.12 -26.81 19.97
CA LEU A 755 -6.29 -26.00 19.57
C LEU A 755 -6.39 -24.64 20.30
N ASN A 756 -5.27 -24.07 20.73
CA ASN A 756 -5.24 -22.78 21.43
C ASN A 756 -5.36 -21.59 20.45
N TRP A 757 -6.60 -21.20 20.14
CA TRP A 757 -6.90 -20.08 19.24
C TRP A 757 -6.28 -18.74 19.70
N ALA A 758 -6.13 -18.52 21.01
CA ALA A 758 -5.58 -17.28 21.54
C ALA A 758 -4.07 -17.16 21.23
N ALA A 759 -3.33 -18.27 21.31
CA ALA A 759 -1.93 -18.34 20.91
C ALA A 759 -1.76 -18.14 19.39
N VAL A 760 -2.61 -18.77 18.57
CA VAL A 760 -2.62 -18.55 17.10
C VAL A 760 -2.92 -17.08 16.78
N ARG A 761 -3.91 -16.47 17.43
CA ARG A 761 -4.25 -15.06 17.20
C ARG A 761 -3.12 -14.13 17.58
N TYR A 762 -2.50 -14.31 18.75
CA TYR A 762 -1.40 -13.44 19.19
C TYR A 762 -0.17 -13.54 18.27
N SER A 763 0.20 -14.76 17.88
CA SER A 763 1.42 -15.01 17.09
C SER A 763 1.28 -14.69 15.60
N GLN A 764 0.13 -15.02 14.98
CA GLN A 764 -0.06 -14.95 13.53
C GLN A 764 -1.07 -13.89 13.06
N PHE A 765 -2.00 -13.48 13.93
CA PHE A 765 -3.09 -12.53 13.60
C PHE A 765 -3.19 -11.35 14.61
N PRO A 766 -2.08 -10.63 14.88
CA PRO A 766 -1.97 -9.69 16.01
C PRO A 766 -2.82 -8.42 15.91
N GLY A 767 -3.36 -8.11 14.71
CA GLY A 767 -4.28 -7.00 14.48
C GLY A 767 -5.76 -7.35 14.72
N VAL A 768 -6.12 -8.63 14.65
CA VAL A 768 -7.53 -9.09 14.61
C VAL A 768 -8.24 -8.90 15.94
N VAL A 769 -9.43 -8.31 15.87
CA VAL A 769 -10.43 -8.23 16.94
C VAL A 769 -11.75 -8.75 16.37
N PHE A 770 -12.53 -9.47 17.18
CA PHE A 770 -13.77 -10.13 16.74
C PHE A 770 -15.01 -9.23 16.90
N ILE A 771 -14.89 -7.96 16.48
CA ILE A 771 -16.00 -6.98 16.43
C ILE A 771 -17.03 -7.33 15.35
#